data_AF-X6MB44-F1
#
_entry.id   AF-X6MB44-F1
#
_cell.length_a   1.000
_cell.length_b   1.000
_cell.length_c   1.000
_cell.angle_alpha   90.00
_cell.angle_beta   90.00
_cell.angle_gamma   90.00
#
_symmetry.space_group_name_H-M   'P 1'
#
loop_
_entity.id
_entity.type
_entity.pdbx_description
1 polymer ?
#
loop_
_entity_poly.entity_id
_entity_poly.type
_entity_poly.pdbx_seq_one_letter_code
_entity_poly.pdbx_strand_id
1 'polypeptide(L)'
;MNEDITTDLLENKKLDDLASPFETLHSLPTPLSQSQCIIHNNEILILGGWNKKACYSYHIIKDQYKYICSYPDDINLYGHCVVKYLDNNNPNNIILLSISGSKYIKKQTLIMNYISIWNNNNNKIKKDIYNEWIPLIDNNNNNNNKIIIGRDEDNYEGARAIINGSNKHLLFITYPPKNISIFNLNTFKYIKHDILPIDNDNGIRYHCFITKTENELPLINEMILLRKNKGLLIKYEEDNNIFQFNIIDICTTIEKFFSYGYVCVNDFILFFGGCSNPIIGISKDIHKFSMKENKWLKIKQNLPISLSGSVIIFNKDNMYIHIIGGHNGKEPVSKHMRIKINQLIKEENEIEKQWIKEEEERKEIEEIKKIIEKKKDKFNLKKLKKQIEIEMIIEYWLRSSFINMGWLNYFNIIIARYVKIKFFKILKILQGHSINVNSVKFSLDGTKIISCSDDSTIRIWDVKSGKELHVLKRHSGPTYHIHFSPKDNIAITCSYDELIRLWDIRSWTEIKKLEGHLDSVTKAQFSPDGEIIASSSLDNTIRIWNVKSGQQIKRLQGHSNWVNDVQFSPDGQQLVSSSNDNTICIWDVNSGENIHKLKGHSEYVIMSQFSPDGKYIVSCSHDETIRIWDVKSGNQIEKLVLHFDVIKDVKFSIDGQTIISCSSDKTIRLWDTKLKIEMQKLEGHSKGVTGIDISPDDSMIASSSKDGTIRLWGLL
;
A
#
# COMPACT_ATOMS: atom_id res chain seq x y z
N MET A 1 -7.20 36.32 -40.00
CA MET A 1 -5.86 36.08 -39.45
C MET A 1 -6.10 35.59 -38.03
N ASN A 2 -6.50 34.34 -37.78
CA ASN A 2 -5.79 33.05 -37.96
C ASN A 2 -4.40 33.05 -37.30
N GLU A 3 -4.18 32.04 -36.43
CA GLU A 3 -3.02 31.76 -35.54
C GLU A 3 -3.21 32.46 -34.17
N ASP A 4 -3.51 31.79 -33.03
CA ASP A 4 -2.83 30.64 -32.41
C ASP A 4 -3.76 29.81 -31.48
N ILE A 5 -4.19 28.61 -31.89
CA ILE A 5 -4.84 27.61 -31.01
C ILE A 5 -4.16 26.22 -31.16
N THR A 6 -2.94 26.14 -31.70
CA THR A 6 -2.32 24.85 -32.08
C THR A 6 -0.94 24.60 -31.47
N THR A 7 -0.75 24.86 -30.17
CA THR A 7 0.49 24.51 -29.47
C THR A 7 0.31 23.52 -28.30
N ASP A 8 -0.86 23.43 -27.67
CA ASP A 8 -1.06 22.51 -26.51
C ASP A 8 -1.46 21.07 -26.87
N LEU A 9 -1.65 20.75 -28.15
CA LEU A 9 -1.95 19.38 -28.63
C LEU A 9 -0.73 18.63 -29.19
N LEU A 10 0.44 19.27 -29.24
CA LEU A 10 1.68 18.68 -29.79
C LEU A 10 2.71 18.29 -28.73
N GLU A 11 2.59 18.75 -27.48
CA GLU A 11 3.51 18.35 -26.40
C GLU A 11 3.16 17.00 -25.76
N ASN A 12 1.95 16.46 -25.97
CA ASN A 12 1.56 15.12 -25.51
C ASN A 12 1.90 13.98 -26.48
N LYS A 13 2.69 14.25 -27.54
CA LYS A 13 3.13 13.22 -28.52
C LYS A 13 4.63 12.89 -28.48
N LYS A 14 5.38 13.41 -27.51
CA LYS A 14 6.84 13.22 -27.40
C LYS A 14 7.30 12.64 -26.04
N LEU A 15 6.49 11.76 -25.43
CA LEU A 15 6.92 10.97 -24.27
C LEU A 15 6.93 9.44 -24.49
N ASP A 16 6.75 8.98 -25.73
CA ASP A 16 6.69 7.54 -26.07
C ASP A 16 7.98 6.97 -26.71
N ASP A 17 9.02 7.78 -26.94
CA ASP A 17 10.28 7.32 -27.56
C ASP A 17 11.42 7.17 -26.54
N LEU A 18 11.15 6.50 -25.41
CA LEU A 18 12.19 5.73 -24.73
C LEU A 18 12.26 4.38 -25.44
N ALA A 19 13.36 4.11 -26.14
CA ALA A 19 13.57 2.87 -26.89
C ALA A 19 13.11 1.64 -26.09
N SER A 20 12.06 0.98 -26.57
CA SER A 20 11.50 -0.21 -25.95
C SER A 20 12.62 -1.27 -25.79
N PRO A 21 12.82 -1.86 -24.61
CA PRO A 21 13.81 -2.92 -24.40
C PRO A 21 13.42 -4.23 -25.08
N PHE A 22 12.24 -4.30 -25.71
CA PHE A 22 11.78 -5.45 -26.46
C PHE A 22 12.34 -5.43 -27.88
N GLU A 23 13.12 -6.43 -28.22
CA GLU A 23 13.57 -6.70 -29.58
C GLU A 23 12.48 -7.48 -30.32
N THR A 24 12.05 -6.99 -31.49
CA THR A 24 11.11 -7.71 -32.35
C THR A 24 11.90 -8.62 -33.28
N LEU A 25 11.55 -9.91 -33.30
CA LEU A 25 12.17 -10.96 -34.13
C LEU A 25 11.32 -11.24 -35.37
N HIS A 26 11.78 -12.16 -36.22
CA HIS A 26 10.97 -12.64 -37.34
C HIS A 26 9.59 -13.11 -36.88
N SER A 27 8.54 -12.65 -37.57
CA SER A 27 7.17 -12.98 -37.21
C SER A 27 6.89 -14.47 -37.43
N LEU A 28 6.02 -15.01 -36.60
CA LEU A 28 5.45 -16.34 -36.77
C LEU A 28 4.88 -16.50 -38.18
N PRO A 29 5.09 -17.66 -38.84
CA PRO A 29 4.52 -17.93 -40.16
C PRO A 29 2.99 -17.85 -40.19
N THR A 30 2.34 -18.14 -39.07
CA THR A 30 0.89 -18.02 -38.90
C THR A 30 0.55 -17.41 -37.53
N PRO A 31 -0.51 -16.59 -37.43
CA PRO A 31 -0.94 -16.03 -36.15
C PRO A 31 -1.54 -17.14 -35.26
N LEU A 32 -1.07 -17.22 -34.01
CA LEU A 32 -1.42 -18.27 -33.06
C LEU A 32 -1.98 -17.68 -31.77
N SER A 33 -3.02 -18.33 -31.23
CA SER A 33 -3.63 -18.03 -29.93
C SER A 33 -3.60 -19.27 -29.05
N GLN A 34 -3.24 -19.10 -27.77
CA GLN A 34 -3.18 -20.18 -26.77
C GLN A 34 -2.30 -21.38 -27.19
N SER A 35 -1.23 -21.12 -27.94
CA SER A 35 -0.28 -22.16 -28.32
C SER A 35 0.47 -22.72 -27.11
N GLN A 36 1.06 -23.90 -27.27
CA GLN A 36 2.01 -24.45 -26.29
C GLN A 36 3.42 -24.38 -26.87
N CYS A 37 4.42 -24.04 -26.05
CA CYS A 37 5.81 -24.03 -26.48
C CYS A 37 6.70 -24.85 -25.55
N ILE A 38 7.71 -25.48 -26.14
CA ILE A 38 8.74 -26.25 -25.43
C ILE A 38 10.10 -25.81 -25.96
N ILE A 39 11.05 -25.58 -25.06
CA ILE A 39 12.42 -25.28 -25.42
C ILE A 39 13.23 -26.56 -25.46
N HIS A 40 14.05 -26.72 -26.50
CA HIS A 40 14.97 -27.83 -26.63
C HIS A 40 16.25 -27.33 -27.29
N ASN A 41 17.35 -27.31 -26.54
CA ASN A 41 18.62 -26.75 -26.97
C ASN A 41 18.41 -25.30 -27.49
N ASN A 42 18.85 -25.00 -28.71
CA ASN A 42 18.69 -23.70 -29.35
C ASN A 42 17.38 -23.55 -30.13
N GLU A 43 16.36 -24.37 -29.85
CA GLU A 43 15.09 -24.39 -30.56
C GLU A 43 13.91 -24.13 -29.64
N ILE A 44 12.98 -23.30 -30.12
CA ILE A 44 11.65 -23.11 -29.51
C ILE A 44 10.64 -23.84 -30.39
N LEU A 45 10.11 -24.95 -29.89
CA LEU A 45 9.05 -25.70 -30.53
C LEU A 45 7.72 -25.06 -30.19
N ILE A 46 6.94 -24.73 -31.20
CA ILE A 46 5.63 -24.09 -31.10
C ILE A 46 4.62 -25.09 -31.61
N LEU A 47 3.75 -25.59 -30.74
CA LEU A 47 3.04 -26.84 -30.91
C LEU A 47 1.54 -26.61 -31.05
N GLY A 48 1.12 -26.07 -32.20
CA GLY A 48 -0.27 -25.75 -32.48
C GLY A 48 -0.84 -24.67 -31.55
N GLY A 49 -2.07 -24.26 -31.82
CA GLY A 49 -2.85 -23.29 -31.06
C GLY A 49 -4.34 -23.54 -31.29
N TRP A 50 -5.20 -22.82 -30.57
CA TRP A 50 -6.64 -23.05 -30.65
C TRP A 50 -7.16 -22.99 -32.10
N ASN A 51 -6.70 -22.01 -32.88
CA ASN A 51 -7.19 -21.78 -34.24
C ASN A 51 -6.37 -22.45 -35.35
N LYS A 52 -5.21 -23.05 -35.03
CA LYS A 52 -4.26 -23.57 -36.02
C LYS A 52 -3.51 -24.78 -35.48
N LYS A 53 -3.38 -25.83 -36.31
CA LYS A 53 -2.80 -27.12 -35.92
C LYS A 53 -1.32 -27.28 -36.24
N ALA A 54 -0.76 -26.35 -37.03
CA ALA A 54 0.62 -26.40 -37.48
C ALA A 54 1.60 -26.23 -36.32
N CYS A 55 2.66 -27.03 -36.35
CA CYS A 55 3.78 -27.01 -35.42
C CYS A 55 5.04 -26.49 -36.13
N TYR A 56 5.79 -25.62 -35.47
CA TYR A 56 7.00 -24.99 -36.00
C TYR A 56 8.15 -25.11 -35.00
N SER A 57 9.38 -25.18 -35.50
CA SER A 57 10.60 -24.97 -34.71
C SER A 57 11.21 -23.63 -35.10
N TYR A 58 11.44 -22.77 -34.12
CA TYR A 58 12.19 -21.54 -34.26
C TYR A 58 13.61 -21.74 -33.73
N HIS A 59 14.63 -21.47 -34.54
CA HIS A 59 16.02 -21.61 -34.13
C HIS A 59 16.59 -20.28 -33.63
N ILE A 60 16.97 -20.24 -32.36
CA ILE A 60 17.25 -19.02 -31.61
C ILE A 60 18.48 -18.26 -32.14
N ILE A 61 19.52 -18.99 -32.57
CA ILE A 61 20.74 -18.40 -33.15
C ILE A 61 20.55 -17.98 -34.61
N LYS A 62 19.72 -18.72 -35.36
CA LYS A 62 19.54 -18.50 -36.81
C LYS A 62 18.41 -17.51 -37.11
N ASP A 63 17.57 -17.19 -36.12
CA ASP A 63 16.39 -16.34 -36.22
C ASP A 63 15.47 -16.75 -37.37
N GLN A 64 15.17 -18.06 -37.46
CA GLN A 64 14.39 -18.63 -38.55
C GLN A 64 13.41 -19.68 -38.04
N TYR A 65 12.27 -19.75 -38.73
CA TYR A 65 11.24 -20.77 -38.51
C TYR A 65 11.37 -21.89 -39.55
N LYS A 66 11.13 -23.13 -39.11
CA LYS A 66 10.90 -24.28 -39.97
C LYS A 66 9.64 -25.02 -39.53
N TYR A 67 8.88 -25.52 -40.49
CA TYR A 67 7.72 -26.36 -40.25
C TYR A 67 8.15 -27.74 -39.74
N ILE A 68 7.46 -28.26 -38.72
CA ILE A 68 7.67 -29.61 -38.18
C ILE A 68 6.61 -30.54 -38.76
N CYS A 69 5.35 -30.34 -38.36
CA CYS A 69 4.19 -31.15 -38.71
C CYS A 69 2.89 -30.41 -38.36
N SER A 70 1.74 -31.07 -38.50
CA SER A 70 0.46 -30.58 -38.01
C SER A 70 -0.19 -31.65 -37.13
N TYR A 71 -0.97 -31.22 -36.14
CA TYR A 71 -1.88 -32.15 -35.46
C TYR A 71 -2.89 -32.76 -36.45
N PRO A 72 -3.32 -34.01 -36.23
CA PRO A 72 -4.36 -34.65 -37.04
C PRO A 72 -5.67 -33.85 -37.16
N ASP A 73 -6.36 -34.04 -38.29
CA ASP A 73 -7.52 -33.23 -38.68
C ASP A 73 -8.77 -33.44 -37.81
N ASP A 74 -8.88 -34.59 -37.16
CA ASP A 74 -9.97 -34.94 -36.25
C ASP A 74 -9.82 -34.35 -34.84
N ILE A 75 -8.68 -33.70 -34.55
CA ILE A 75 -8.33 -33.22 -33.21
C ILE A 75 -8.72 -31.76 -33.02
N ASN A 76 -9.32 -31.46 -31.86
CA ASN A 76 -9.54 -30.09 -31.40
C ASN A 76 -8.51 -29.72 -30.33
N LEU A 77 -7.79 -28.62 -30.54
CA LEU A 77 -6.74 -28.13 -29.66
C LEU A 77 -7.24 -27.14 -28.60
N TYR A 78 -8.56 -27.01 -28.43
CA TYR A 78 -9.13 -26.11 -27.44
C TYR A 78 -8.69 -26.48 -26.02
N GLY A 79 -7.82 -25.66 -25.44
CA GLY A 79 -7.31 -25.86 -24.09
C GLY A 79 -6.27 -26.97 -23.94
N HIS A 80 -5.70 -27.49 -25.04
CA HIS A 80 -4.68 -28.55 -24.98
C HIS A 80 -3.46 -28.14 -24.16
N CYS A 81 -2.81 -29.14 -23.55
CA CYS A 81 -1.59 -28.98 -22.77
C CYS A 81 -0.52 -29.92 -23.32
N VAL A 82 0.71 -29.43 -23.44
CA VAL A 82 1.86 -30.23 -23.90
C VAL A 82 2.96 -30.18 -22.84
N VAL A 83 3.52 -31.34 -22.51
CA VAL A 83 4.64 -31.47 -21.58
C VAL A 83 5.80 -32.25 -22.22
N LYS A 84 7.02 -31.96 -21.76
CA LYS A 84 8.22 -32.73 -22.13
C LYS A 84 8.27 -34.00 -21.29
N TYR A 85 8.08 -35.16 -21.92
CA TYR A 85 7.87 -36.45 -21.26
C TYR A 85 9.17 -37.15 -20.82
N LEU A 86 10.13 -37.31 -21.75
CA LEU A 86 11.43 -37.93 -21.47
C LEU A 86 12.54 -37.30 -22.31
N ASP A 87 13.71 -37.14 -21.70
CA ASP A 87 14.99 -37.12 -22.40
C ASP A 87 15.44 -38.58 -22.48
N ASN A 88 15.45 -39.17 -23.68
CA ASN A 88 16.24 -40.38 -23.86
C ASN A 88 17.71 -40.02 -23.62
N ASN A 89 18.58 -41.01 -23.36
CA ASN A 89 20.04 -40.85 -23.24
C ASN A 89 20.72 -40.22 -24.49
N ASN A 90 19.94 -39.72 -25.46
CA ASN A 90 20.37 -39.07 -26.67
C ASN A 90 19.95 -37.58 -26.64
N PRO A 91 20.88 -36.62 -26.46
CA PRO A 91 20.58 -35.20 -26.24
C PRO A 91 19.94 -34.47 -27.44
N ASN A 92 19.80 -35.15 -28.58
CA ASN A 92 19.22 -34.60 -29.82
C ASN A 92 17.73 -34.92 -30.00
N ASN A 93 17.15 -35.75 -29.13
CA ASN A 93 15.78 -36.24 -29.26
C ASN A 93 15.02 -36.05 -27.96
N ILE A 94 13.77 -35.58 -28.06
CA ILE A 94 12.86 -35.45 -26.93
C ILE A 94 11.53 -36.10 -27.24
N ILE A 95 10.82 -36.50 -26.21
CA ILE A 95 9.46 -37.02 -26.33
C ILE A 95 8.50 -35.99 -25.76
N LEU A 96 7.49 -35.60 -26.55
CA LEU A 96 6.45 -34.67 -26.16
C LEU A 96 5.14 -35.42 -25.96
N LEU A 97 4.41 -35.08 -24.91
CA LEU A 97 3.09 -35.64 -24.60
C LEU A 97 2.07 -34.51 -24.67
N SER A 98 1.06 -34.67 -25.52
CA SER A 98 -0.06 -33.74 -25.69
C SER A 98 -1.35 -34.35 -25.15
N ILE A 99 -2.05 -33.60 -24.32
CA ILE A 99 -3.30 -33.99 -23.70
C ILE A 99 -4.36 -32.95 -24.08
N SER A 100 -5.46 -33.42 -24.66
CA SER A 100 -6.55 -32.56 -25.10
C SER A 100 -7.91 -33.22 -24.87
N GLY A 101 -8.96 -32.39 -24.87
CA GLY A 101 -10.34 -32.83 -24.69
C GLY A 101 -11.12 -31.94 -23.73
N SER A 102 -12.44 -32.06 -23.77
CA SER A 102 -13.34 -31.34 -22.86
C SER A 102 -14.54 -32.22 -22.54
N LYS A 103 -15.46 -31.74 -21.70
CA LYS A 103 -16.73 -32.46 -21.45
C LYS A 103 -17.54 -32.73 -22.72
N TYR A 104 -17.30 -31.97 -23.80
CA TYR A 104 -18.04 -32.04 -25.06
C TYR A 104 -17.19 -32.56 -26.23
N ILE A 105 -15.89 -32.76 -26.03
CA ILE A 105 -14.94 -33.12 -27.08
C ILE A 105 -14.19 -34.37 -26.62
N LYS A 106 -14.16 -35.40 -27.48
CA LYS A 106 -13.47 -36.66 -27.20
C LYS A 106 -12.02 -36.42 -26.77
N LYS A 107 -11.65 -37.02 -25.64
CA LYS A 107 -10.30 -36.93 -25.09
C LYS A 107 -9.29 -37.68 -25.93
N GLN A 108 -8.09 -37.13 -25.99
CA GLN A 108 -6.99 -37.72 -26.71
C GLN A 108 -5.68 -37.50 -25.98
N THR A 109 -4.81 -38.49 -26.08
CA THR A 109 -3.43 -38.42 -25.62
C THR A 109 -2.53 -38.79 -26.79
N LEU A 110 -1.73 -37.82 -27.22
CA LEU A 110 -0.81 -37.97 -28.34
C LEU A 110 0.62 -37.88 -27.85
N ILE A 111 1.52 -38.56 -28.53
CA ILE A 111 2.95 -38.50 -28.31
C ILE A 111 3.65 -38.08 -29.60
N MET A 112 4.72 -37.31 -29.48
CA MET A 112 5.60 -36.98 -30.60
C MET A 112 7.05 -37.21 -30.19
N ASN A 113 7.74 -38.07 -30.93
CA ASN A 113 9.20 -38.21 -30.84
C ASN A 113 9.84 -37.14 -31.72
N TYR A 114 10.33 -36.08 -31.09
CA TYR A 114 10.93 -34.97 -31.79
C TYR A 114 12.43 -35.17 -32.00
N ILE A 115 12.89 -34.91 -33.22
CA ILE A 115 14.29 -34.80 -33.60
C ILE A 115 14.49 -33.43 -34.26
N SER A 116 15.54 -32.72 -33.85
CA SER A 116 15.92 -31.43 -34.45
C SER A 116 15.90 -31.47 -35.99
N ILE A 117 15.13 -30.56 -36.58
CA ILE A 117 15.04 -30.37 -38.04
C ILE A 117 16.13 -29.44 -38.59
N TRP A 118 17.08 -29.04 -37.74
CA TRP A 118 18.18 -28.14 -38.07
C TRP A 118 19.53 -28.84 -38.22
N ASN A 119 19.61 -30.11 -37.81
CA ASN A 119 20.78 -30.95 -37.99
C ASN A 119 20.82 -31.53 -39.41
N ASN A 120 21.78 -31.08 -40.22
CA ASN A 120 21.94 -31.50 -41.63
C ASN A 120 22.47 -32.94 -41.81
N ASN A 121 22.81 -33.66 -40.74
CA ASN A 121 23.47 -34.98 -40.81
C ASN A 121 22.53 -36.19 -40.83
N ASN A 122 21.20 -36.01 -40.85
CA ASN A 122 20.27 -37.14 -40.89
C ASN A 122 20.06 -37.67 -42.32
N ASN A 123 21.07 -38.38 -42.81
CA ASN A 123 20.93 -39.40 -43.85
C ASN A 123 19.82 -40.39 -43.43
N LYS A 124 18.72 -40.45 -44.21
CA LYS A 124 17.77 -41.57 -44.30
C LYS A 124 17.42 -42.30 -42.99
N ILE A 125 17.17 -41.59 -41.89
CA ILE A 125 16.44 -42.18 -40.76
C ILE A 125 14.97 -42.26 -41.20
N LYS A 126 14.36 -43.45 -41.13
CA LYS A 126 12.95 -43.71 -41.51
C LYS A 126 12.06 -42.55 -41.05
N LYS A 127 11.58 -41.75 -42.01
CA LYS A 127 10.81 -40.52 -41.77
C LYS A 127 9.43 -40.77 -41.16
N ASP A 128 8.98 -42.03 -41.10
CA ASP A 128 7.55 -42.33 -40.95
C ASP A 128 7.04 -42.34 -39.49
N ILE A 129 7.88 -42.05 -38.49
CA ILE A 129 7.46 -42.11 -37.05
C ILE A 129 7.99 -40.91 -36.22
N TYR A 130 8.96 -40.16 -36.72
CA TYR A 130 9.53 -39.00 -36.01
C TYR A 130 8.87 -37.70 -36.45
N ASN A 131 8.78 -36.74 -35.54
CA ASN A 131 8.20 -35.42 -35.79
C ASN A 131 6.72 -35.44 -36.20
N GLU A 132 5.97 -36.50 -35.88
CA GLU A 132 4.53 -36.59 -36.10
C GLU A 132 3.80 -36.89 -34.78
N TRP A 133 2.57 -36.39 -34.66
CA TRP A 133 1.70 -36.67 -33.52
C TRP A 133 0.98 -38.00 -33.74
N ILE A 134 1.27 -38.99 -32.88
CA ILE A 134 0.64 -40.30 -32.92
C ILE A 134 -0.11 -40.58 -31.61
N PRO A 135 -1.23 -41.35 -31.63
CA PRO A 135 -1.91 -41.76 -30.40
C PRO A 135 -0.98 -42.56 -29.49
N LEU A 136 -1.05 -42.31 -28.18
CA LEU A 136 -0.36 -43.13 -27.19
C LEU A 136 -1.04 -44.50 -27.11
N ILE A 137 -0.28 -45.58 -27.24
CA ILE A 137 -0.77 -46.97 -27.25
C ILE A 137 -0.09 -47.78 -26.14
N ASP A 138 -0.85 -48.66 -25.49
CA ASP A 138 -0.31 -49.60 -24.52
C ASP A 138 0.33 -50.80 -25.24
N ASN A 139 1.66 -50.85 -25.26
CA ASN A 139 2.41 -51.93 -25.88
C ASN A 139 2.39 -53.25 -25.07
N ASN A 140 1.89 -53.23 -23.82
CA ASN A 140 1.87 -54.40 -22.94
C ASN A 140 0.60 -55.26 -23.09
N ASN A 141 -0.41 -54.79 -23.82
CA ASN A 141 -1.65 -55.50 -24.08
C ASN A 141 -1.80 -55.77 -25.59
N ASN A 142 -2.00 -57.03 -25.99
CA ASN A 142 -2.11 -57.49 -27.39
C ASN A 142 -3.19 -56.80 -28.27
N ASN A 143 -3.94 -55.83 -27.73
CA ASN A 143 -5.05 -55.14 -28.41
C ASN A 143 -4.73 -53.71 -28.91
N ASN A 144 -3.49 -53.20 -28.77
CA ASN A 144 -3.13 -51.83 -29.20
C ASN A 144 -4.15 -50.76 -28.74
N ASN A 145 -4.62 -50.87 -27.50
CA ASN A 145 -5.61 -49.94 -26.98
C ASN A 145 -4.98 -48.55 -26.80
N LYS A 146 -5.69 -47.51 -27.27
CA LYS A 146 -5.28 -46.12 -27.08
C LYS A 146 -5.36 -45.77 -25.59
N ILE A 147 -4.25 -45.29 -25.05
CA ILE A 147 -4.19 -44.78 -23.67
C ILE A 147 -4.77 -43.37 -23.68
N ILE A 148 -5.74 -43.13 -22.80
CA ILE A 148 -6.32 -41.80 -22.56
C ILE A 148 -6.02 -41.43 -21.12
N ILE A 149 -5.26 -40.36 -20.91
CA ILE A 149 -4.95 -39.86 -19.57
C ILE A 149 -6.13 -39.00 -19.09
N GLY A 150 -6.84 -39.45 -18.06
CA GLY A 150 -8.01 -38.77 -17.50
C GLY A 150 -9.25 -39.63 -17.44
N ARG A 151 -10.19 -39.29 -16.55
CA ARG A 151 -11.53 -39.90 -16.48
C ARG A 151 -12.43 -39.24 -17.52
N ASP A 152 -13.45 -39.92 -18.03
CA ASP A 152 -14.33 -39.36 -19.08
C ASP A 152 -14.98 -38.01 -18.70
N GLU A 153 -15.24 -37.80 -17.40
CA GLU A 153 -15.84 -36.58 -16.86
C GLU A 153 -14.90 -35.36 -16.76
N ASP A 154 -13.57 -35.55 -16.79
CA ASP A 154 -12.64 -34.44 -16.55
C ASP A 154 -12.64 -33.45 -17.72
N ASN A 155 -12.70 -32.15 -17.43
CA ASN A 155 -12.64 -31.11 -18.46
C ASN A 155 -11.23 -30.53 -18.56
N TYR A 156 -10.47 -30.81 -19.64
CA TYR A 156 -9.12 -30.28 -19.81
C TYR A 156 -9.03 -28.92 -20.50
N GLU A 157 -10.15 -28.21 -20.63
CA GLU A 157 -10.17 -26.86 -21.15
C GLU A 157 -9.28 -25.92 -20.32
N GLY A 158 -8.15 -25.51 -20.88
CA GLY A 158 -7.19 -24.62 -20.23
C GLY A 158 -6.42 -25.31 -19.10
N ALA A 159 -6.29 -26.64 -19.16
CA ALA A 159 -5.50 -27.41 -18.22
C ALA A 159 -4.02 -27.02 -18.26
N ARG A 160 -3.35 -27.27 -17.14
CA ARG A 160 -1.90 -27.21 -17.03
C ARG A 160 -1.40 -28.54 -16.49
N ALA A 161 -0.25 -28.96 -16.99
CA ALA A 161 0.38 -30.17 -16.53
C ALA A 161 1.87 -29.93 -16.33
N ILE A 162 2.41 -30.59 -15.31
CA ILE A 162 3.83 -30.62 -15.02
C ILE A 162 4.22 -32.07 -14.73
N ILE A 163 5.45 -32.41 -15.09
CA ILE A 163 6.04 -33.70 -14.77
C ILE A 163 7.03 -33.46 -13.65
N ASN A 164 6.83 -34.16 -12.53
CA ASN A 164 7.69 -34.07 -11.36
C ASN A 164 7.78 -35.45 -10.67
N GLY A 165 8.37 -35.48 -9.48
CA GLY A 165 8.54 -36.68 -8.67
C GLY A 165 10.00 -37.09 -8.55
N SER A 166 10.32 -37.92 -7.56
CA SER A 166 11.66 -38.47 -7.27
C SER A 166 12.41 -38.93 -8.53
N ASN A 167 11.70 -39.57 -9.46
CA ASN A 167 12.22 -40.02 -10.76
C ASN A 167 11.55 -39.37 -11.98
N LYS A 168 10.94 -38.18 -11.83
CA LYS A 168 10.19 -37.46 -12.89
C LYS A 168 9.14 -38.34 -13.59
N HIS A 169 8.49 -39.21 -12.83
CA HIS A 169 7.55 -40.21 -13.34
C HIS A 169 6.09 -39.87 -13.00
N LEU A 170 5.83 -38.75 -12.33
CA LEU A 170 4.49 -38.32 -11.92
C LEU A 170 4.05 -37.14 -12.79
N LEU A 171 2.91 -37.32 -13.45
CA LEU A 171 2.24 -36.28 -14.20
C LEU A 171 1.14 -35.67 -13.35
N PHE A 172 1.32 -34.42 -12.95
CA PHE A 172 0.32 -33.62 -12.25
C PHE A 172 -0.47 -32.82 -13.28
N ILE A 173 -1.79 -32.98 -13.31
CA ILE A 173 -2.67 -32.22 -14.21
C ILE A 173 -3.67 -31.44 -13.37
N THR A 174 -3.73 -30.14 -13.59
CA THR A 174 -4.69 -29.23 -12.97
C THR A 174 -5.69 -28.75 -14.02
N TYR A 175 -6.98 -28.88 -13.71
CA TYR A 175 -8.05 -28.66 -14.68
C TYR A 175 -9.38 -28.23 -14.05
N PRO A 176 -10.28 -27.57 -14.81
CA PRO A 176 -11.58 -27.16 -14.31
C PRO A 176 -12.47 -28.30 -13.79
N PRO A 177 -13.35 -28.03 -12.81
CA PRO A 177 -13.51 -26.75 -12.13
C PRO A 177 -12.41 -26.46 -11.11
N LYS A 178 -11.95 -27.41 -10.30
CA LYS A 178 -10.92 -27.16 -9.26
C LYS A 178 -10.11 -28.41 -8.97
N ASN A 179 -9.72 -29.12 -10.01
CA ASN A 179 -9.22 -30.47 -9.86
C ASN A 179 -7.71 -30.51 -10.03
N ILE A 180 -7.06 -31.37 -9.25
CA ILE A 180 -5.70 -31.85 -9.50
C ILE A 180 -5.73 -33.37 -9.58
N SER A 181 -5.01 -33.96 -10.52
CA SER A 181 -4.90 -35.41 -10.65
C SER A 181 -3.48 -35.82 -11.00
N ILE A 182 -3.10 -36.99 -10.49
CA ILE A 182 -1.76 -37.54 -10.63
C ILE A 182 -1.85 -38.85 -11.42
N PHE A 183 -0.99 -38.97 -12.42
CA PHE A 183 -0.81 -40.18 -13.20
C PHE A 183 0.64 -40.63 -13.13
N ASN A 184 0.84 -41.94 -12.97
CA ASN A 184 2.15 -42.55 -13.08
C ASN A 184 2.46 -42.73 -14.56
N LEU A 185 3.50 -42.09 -15.05
CA LEU A 185 3.87 -42.10 -16.46
C LEU A 185 4.45 -43.45 -16.93
N ASN A 186 5.12 -44.20 -16.04
CA ASN A 186 5.68 -45.51 -16.39
C ASN A 186 4.59 -46.56 -16.64
N THR A 187 3.45 -46.44 -15.96
CA THR A 187 2.33 -47.37 -16.06
C THR A 187 1.10 -46.78 -16.75
N PHE A 188 1.11 -45.47 -17.01
CA PHE A 188 -0.04 -44.64 -17.40
C PHE A 188 -1.29 -44.81 -16.50
N LYS A 189 -1.11 -45.29 -15.27
CA LYS A 189 -2.19 -45.50 -14.32
C LYS A 189 -2.45 -44.25 -13.48
N TYR A 190 -3.72 -44.05 -13.18
CA TYR A 190 -4.18 -43.05 -12.24
C TYR A 190 -3.71 -43.38 -10.81
N ILE A 191 -3.19 -42.38 -10.09
CA ILE A 191 -2.75 -42.50 -8.69
C ILE A 191 -3.79 -41.88 -7.76
N LYS A 192 -4.05 -40.57 -7.92
CA LYS A 192 -4.90 -39.81 -7.00
C LYS A 192 -5.53 -38.59 -7.66
N HIS A 193 -6.66 -38.17 -7.10
CA HIS A 193 -7.40 -36.95 -7.40
C HIS A 193 -7.65 -36.20 -6.10
N ASP A 194 -7.64 -34.88 -6.19
CA ASP A 194 -8.04 -34.01 -5.10
C ASP A 194 -8.68 -32.72 -5.64
N ILE A 195 -9.40 -32.02 -4.76
CA ILE A 195 -10.09 -30.77 -5.06
C ILE A 195 -9.30 -29.62 -4.44
N LEU A 196 -8.86 -28.70 -5.28
CA LEU A 196 -8.12 -27.52 -4.90
C LEU A 196 -9.03 -26.57 -4.06
N PRO A 197 -8.59 -26.11 -2.88
CA PRO A 197 -9.37 -25.27 -1.97
C PRO A 197 -9.42 -23.80 -2.44
N ILE A 198 -10.06 -23.56 -3.59
CA ILE A 198 -10.20 -22.25 -4.25
C ILE A 198 -11.70 -21.89 -4.29
N ASP A 199 -12.09 -20.61 -4.36
CA ASP A 199 -13.53 -20.20 -4.35
C ASP A 199 -14.24 -20.52 -5.67
N ASN A 200 -15.58 -20.55 -5.66
CA ASN A 200 -16.47 -21.01 -6.76
C ASN A 200 -16.48 -20.17 -8.05
N ASP A 201 -15.56 -19.22 -8.22
CA ASP A 201 -15.52 -18.33 -9.38
C ASP A 201 -14.95 -19.02 -10.64
N ASN A 202 -15.84 -19.63 -11.45
CA ASN A 202 -15.64 -20.10 -12.83
C ASN A 202 -14.55 -21.17 -13.08
N GLY A 203 -13.94 -21.76 -12.04
CA GLY A 203 -13.03 -22.91 -12.11
C GLY A 203 -11.68 -22.72 -12.85
N ILE A 204 -10.61 -23.45 -12.51
CA ILE A 204 -9.21 -23.16 -12.88
C ILE A 204 -8.87 -23.37 -14.36
N ARG A 205 -8.96 -22.31 -15.17
CA ARG A 205 -8.51 -22.28 -16.58
C ARG A 205 -7.31 -21.37 -16.76
N TYR A 206 -6.40 -21.73 -17.67
CA TYR A 206 -5.27 -20.91 -18.15
C TYR A 206 -4.46 -20.27 -17.02
N HIS A 207 -4.32 -21.00 -15.90
CA HIS A 207 -3.67 -20.55 -14.70
C HIS A 207 -2.15 -20.76 -14.79
N CYS A 208 -1.41 -20.18 -13.85
CA CYS A 208 0.01 -20.47 -13.67
C CYS A 208 0.15 -21.71 -12.80
N PHE A 209 0.90 -22.71 -13.29
CA PHE A 209 1.22 -23.93 -12.55
C PHE A 209 2.68 -24.29 -12.81
N ILE A 210 3.50 -24.29 -11.76
CA ILE A 210 4.94 -24.52 -11.82
C ILE A 210 5.45 -25.33 -10.62
N THR A 211 6.63 -25.92 -10.77
CA THR A 211 7.40 -26.57 -9.70
C THR A 211 8.31 -25.54 -9.01
N LYS A 212 8.40 -25.57 -7.67
CA LYS A 212 9.18 -24.60 -6.89
C LYS A 212 10.67 -24.95 -6.77
N THR A 213 11.02 -26.24 -6.79
CA THR A 213 12.39 -26.73 -6.63
C THR A 213 12.72 -27.80 -7.66
N GLU A 214 13.90 -27.71 -8.28
CA GLU A 214 14.50 -28.76 -9.13
C GLU A 214 15.56 -29.60 -8.38
N ASN A 215 15.61 -29.55 -7.05
CA ASN A 215 16.62 -30.26 -6.26
C ASN A 215 16.27 -31.75 -6.10
N GLU A 216 17.29 -32.60 -6.21
CA GLU A 216 17.19 -34.07 -6.28
C GLU A 216 16.73 -34.79 -5.00
N LEU A 217 16.31 -34.09 -3.94
CA LEU A 217 15.58 -34.62 -2.76
C LEU A 217 14.97 -33.45 -1.96
N PRO A 218 13.83 -33.62 -1.23
CA PRO A 218 13.22 -34.87 -0.75
C PRO A 218 11.89 -35.22 -1.45
N LEU A 219 11.25 -36.34 -1.05
CA LEU A 219 9.98 -36.94 -1.53
C LEU A 219 8.73 -36.02 -1.52
N ILE A 220 8.91 -34.72 -1.31
CA ILE A 220 7.87 -33.71 -1.23
C ILE A 220 7.98 -32.82 -2.47
N ASN A 221 7.04 -32.97 -3.38
CA ASN A 221 6.93 -32.13 -4.56
C ASN A 221 6.22 -30.83 -4.20
N GLU A 222 6.95 -29.72 -4.22
CA GLU A 222 6.37 -28.38 -4.02
C GLU A 222 6.00 -27.74 -5.37
N MET A 223 4.73 -27.41 -5.53
CA MET A 223 4.17 -26.79 -6.72
C MET A 223 3.43 -25.51 -6.34
N ILE A 224 3.47 -24.51 -7.20
CA ILE A 224 2.76 -23.26 -7.02
C ILE A 224 1.70 -23.14 -8.12
N LEU A 225 0.46 -22.89 -7.70
CA LEU A 225 -0.65 -22.55 -8.56
C LEU A 225 -1.08 -21.12 -8.28
N LEU A 226 -1.10 -20.26 -9.30
CA LEU A 226 -1.54 -18.87 -9.18
C LEU A 226 -2.68 -18.59 -10.18
N ARG A 227 -3.79 -18.04 -9.68
CA ARG A 227 -4.95 -17.69 -10.50
C ARG A 227 -5.74 -16.52 -9.92
N LYS A 228 -6.06 -15.51 -10.74
CA LYS A 228 -6.82 -14.32 -10.33
C LYS A 228 -6.19 -13.72 -9.05
N ASN A 229 -6.95 -13.73 -7.95
CA ASN A 229 -6.56 -13.22 -6.63
C ASN A 229 -6.23 -14.35 -5.63
N LYS A 230 -6.06 -15.60 -6.07
CA LYS A 230 -5.73 -16.73 -5.20
C LYS A 230 -4.51 -17.52 -5.66
N GLY A 231 -3.61 -17.73 -4.73
CA GLY A 231 -2.45 -18.58 -4.89
C GLY A 231 -2.55 -19.80 -4.01
N LEU A 232 -1.90 -20.87 -4.42
CA LEU A 232 -1.87 -22.12 -3.70
C LEU A 232 -0.46 -22.71 -3.78
N LEU A 233 0.15 -22.95 -2.63
CA LEU A 233 1.29 -23.84 -2.51
C LEU A 233 0.73 -25.26 -2.31
N ILE A 234 1.04 -26.13 -3.25
CA ILE A 234 0.66 -27.54 -3.24
C ILE A 234 1.91 -28.32 -2.88
N LYS A 235 1.88 -29.03 -1.75
CA LYS A 235 2.89 -30.03 -1.42
C LYS A 235 2.31 -31.41 -1.64
N TYR A 236 3.07 -32.28 -2.29
CA TYR A 236 2.69 -33.65 -2.51
C TYR A 236 3.75 -34.60 -1.98
N GLU A 237 3.36 -35.41 -0.99
CA GLU A 237 4.20 -36.48 -0.42
C GLU A 237 3.97 -37.77 -1.22
N GLU A 238 5.04 -38.27 -1.86
CA GLU A 238 4.97 -39.42 -2.78
C GLU A 238 4.57 -40.73 -2.10
N ASP A 239 5.17 -41.07 -0.96
CA ASP A 239 4.99 -42.39 -0.31
C ASP A 239 3.54 -42.65 0.11
N ASN A 240 2.91 -41.63 0.70
CA ASN A 240 1.56 -41.73 1.22
C ASN A 240 0.51 -41.24 0.19
N ASN A 241 0.97 -40.70 -0.94
CA ASN A 241 0.15 -39.99 -1.91
C ASN A 241 -0.72 -38.90 -1.26
N ILE A 242 -0.15 -38.05 -0.40
CA ILE A 242 -0.91 -37.03 0.36
C ILE A 242 -0.68 -35.64 -0.23
N PHE A 243 -1.77 -34.91 -0.47
CA PHE A 243 -1.73 -33.49 -0.78
C PHE A 243 -1.84 -32.63 0.48
N GLN A 244 -1.03 -31.58 0.54
CA GLN A 244 -1.18 -30.49 1.48
C GLN A 244 -1.31 -29.18 0.71
N PHE A 245 -2.27 -28.35 1.11
CA PHE A 245 -2.62 -27.13 0.41
C PHE A 245 -2.47 -25.94 1.35
N ASN A 246 -1.59 -25.00 1.00
CA ASN A 246 -1.45 -23.73 1.72
C ASN A 246 -1.87 -22.58 0.81
N ILE A 247 -2.81 -21.76 1.27
CA ILE A 247 -3.25 -20.58 0.53
C ILE A 247 -2.13 -19.54 0.55
N ILE A 248 -1.83 -18.98 -0.62
CA ILE A 248 -0.92 -17.84 -0.79
C ILE A 248 -1.79 -16.63 -1.16
N ASP A 249 -1.66 -15.56 -0.38
CA ASP A 249 -2.36 -14.32 -0.67
C ASP A 249 -1.74 -13.59 -1.86
N ILE A 250 -2.53 -13.42 -2.91
CA ILE A 250 -2.11 -12.70 -4.12
C ILE A 250 -2.28 -11.19 -3.92
N CYS A 251 -1.48 -10.44 -4.68
CA CYS A 251 -1.61 -9.01 -4.87
C CYS A 251 -3.03 -8.59 -5.30
N THR A 252 -3.61 -7.65 -4.57
CA THR A 252 -4.93 -7.05 -4.81
C THR A 252 -4.96 -6.13 -6.03
N THR A 253 -3.81 -5.57 -6.43
CA THR A 253 -3.70 -4.65 -7.57
C THR A 253 -3.48 -5.32 -8.93
N ILE A 254 -3.16 -6.62 -8.96
CA ILE A 254 -3.23 -7.38 -10.21
C ILE A 254 -4.72 -7.49 -10.55
N GLU A 255 -5.15 -6.83 -11.63
CA GLU A 255 -6.48 -7.03 -12.19
C GLU A 255 -6.77 -8.53 -12.28
N LYS A 256 -8.02 -8.93 -12.03
CA LYS A 256 -8.43 -10.34 -12.01
C LYS A 256 -8.35 -10.91 -13.42
N PHE A 257 -7.16 -11.13 -13.97
CA PHE A 257 -7.03 -11.63 -15.32
C PHE A 257 -7.30 -13.15 -15.34
N PHE A 258 -8.06 -13.55 -16.35
CA PHE A 258 -8.50 -14.90 -16.65
C PHE A 258 -7.40 -15.75 -17.28
N SER A 259 -6.46 -15.12 -18.00
CA SER A 259 -5.32 -15.76 -18.65
C SER A 259 -4.13 -14.82 -18.68
N TYR A 260 -2.93 -15.32 -18.43
CA TYR A 260 -1.66 -14.60 -18.55
C TYR A 260 -0.64 -15.45 -19.31
N GLY A 261 0.31 -14.82 -19.98
CA GLY A 261 1.57 -15.49 -20.26
C GLY A 261 2.44 -15.41 -19.01
N TYR A 262 3.12 -16.50 -18.66
CA TYR A 262 4.00 -16.53 -17.49
C TYR A 262 5.26 -17.35 -17.77
N VAL A 263 6.32 -17.05 -17.03
CA VAL A 263 7.57 -17.83 -17.06
C VAL A 263 8.23 -17.82 -15.69
N CYS A 264 8.81 -18.95 -15.29
CA CYS A 264 9.60 -19.06 -14.08
C CYS A 264 11.08 -18.83 -14.40
N VAL A 265 11.73 -17.93 -13.68
CA VAL A 265 13.16 -17.63 -13.82
C VAL A 265 13.76 -17.51 -12.43
N ASN A 266 14.66 -18.44 -12.08
CA ASN A 266 15.22 -18.59 -10.74
C ASN A 266 14.09 -18.65 -9.68
N ASP A 267 14.14 -17.77 -8.67
CA ASP A 267 13.14 -17.69 -7.61
C ASP A 267 11.92 -16.81 -7.97
N PHE A 268 11.83 -16.34 -9.22
CA PHE A 268 10.79 -15.40 -9.64
C PHE A 268 9.86 -15.98 -10.71
N ILE A 269 8.57 -15.64 -10.60
CA ILE A 269 7.58 -15.86 -11.66
C ILE A 269 7.28 -14.51 -12.29
N LEU A 270 7.46 -14.41 -13.60
CA LEU A 270 7.15 -13.22 -14.38
C LEU A 270 5.86 -13.46 -15.15
N PHE A 271 4.93 -12.52 -15.05
CA PHE A 271 3.63 -12.51 -15.71
C PHE A 271 3.59 -11.37 -16.70
N PHE A 272 3.14 -11.63 -17.93
CA PHE A 272 3.06 -10.60 -18.96
C PHE A 272 1.66 -10.55 -19.56
N GLY A 273 1.13 -9.33 -19.65
CA GLY A 273 -0.19 -9.02 -20.17
C GLY A 273 -1.30 -9.72 -19.39
N GLY A 274 -2.39 -10.00 -20.07
CA GLY A 274 -3.50 -10.76 -19.52
C GLY A 274 -4.85 -10.25 -19.95
N CYS A 275 -5.90 -11.03 -19.75
CA CYS A 275 -7.28 -10.68 -20.13
C CYS A 275 -8.23 -10.76 -18.93
N SER A 276 -8.86 -9.66 -18.50
CA SER A 276 -9.78 -9.62 -17.35
C SER A 276 -11.21 -10.00 -17.73
N ASN A 277 -11.58 -9.78 -18.99
CA ASN A 277 -12.81 -10.24 -19.60
C ASN A 277 -12.61 -10.41 -21.12
N PRO A 278 -12.99 -11.56 -21.75
CA PRO A 278 -12.74 -11.86 -23.17
C PRO A 278 -13.09 -10.76 -24.18
N ILE A 279 -13.93 -9.78 -23.82
CA ILE A 279 -14.50 -8.81 -24.74
C ILE A 279 -13.79 -7.44 -24.70
N ILE A 280 -13.19 -6.98 -23.57
CA ILE A 280 -12.77 -5.56 -23.43
C ILE A 280 -11.43 -5.34 -22.68
N GLY A 281 -10.96 -6.24 -21.82
CA GLY A 281 -9.86 -5.91 -20.89
C GLY A 281 -8.57 -6.68 -21.16
N ILE A 282 -7.74 -6.26 -22.11
CA ILE A 282 -6.40 -6.85 -22.31
C ILE A 282 -5.31 -5.88 -21.87
N SER A 283 -4.44 -6.34 -20.98
CA SER A 283 -3.38 -5.53 -20.36
C SER A 283 -2.04 -5.62 -21.07
N LYS A 284 -1.23 -4.57 -20.88
CA LYS A 284 0.19 -4.49 -21.26
C LYS A 284 1.12 -4.73 -20.06
N ASP A 285 0.58 -4.86 -18.86
CA ASP A 285 1.36 -4.84 -17.63
C ASP A 285 2.23 -6.08 -17.49
N ILE A 286 3.37 -5.90 -16.81
CA ILE A 286 4.27 -6.99 -16.44
C ILE A 286 4.38 -7.01 -14.92
N HIS A 287 4.12 -8.16 -14.34
CA HIS A 287 4.18 -8.39 -12.90
C HIS A 287 5.22 -9.46 -12.57
N LYS A 288 5.81 -9.36 -11.39
CA LYS A 288 6.82 -10.27 -10.87
C LYS A 288 6.35 -10.81 -9.52
N PHE A 289 6.61 -12.08 -9.26
CA PHE A 289 6.33 -12.73 -7.97
C PHE A 289 7.58 -13.43 -7.46
N SER A 290 8.02 -13.09 -6.25
CA SER A 290 9.11 -13.75 -5.54
C SER A 290 8.58 -14.98 -4.80
N MET A 291 9.03 -16.17 -5.20
CA MET A 291 8.67 -17.43 -4.53
C MET A 291 9.39 -17.61 -3.18
N LYS A 292 10.50 -16.90 -2.97
CA LYS A 292 11.27 -16.91 -1.71
C LYS A 292 10.59 -16.07 -0.64
N GLU A 293 10.15 -14.86 -1.02
CA GLU A 293 9.55 -13.91 -0.09
C GLU A 293 8.01 -13.98 -0.08
N ASN A 294 7.41 -14.73 -1.02
CA ASN A 294 5.98 -14.75 -1.29
C ASN A 294 5.40 -13.34 -1.54
N LYS A 295 6.17 -12.47 -2.19
CA LYS A 295 5.82 -11.07 -2.47
C LYS A 295 5.67 -10.83 -3.96
N TRP A 296 4.64 -10.08 -4.33
CA TRP A 296 4.48 -9.54 -5.68
C TRP A 296 5.28 -8.25 -5.81
N LEU A 297 5.75 -7.95 -7.02
CA LEU A 297 6.54 -6.80 -7.40
C LEU A 297 6.01 -6.30 -8.74
N LYS A 298 5.74 -5.00 -8.87
CA LYS A 298 5.39 -4.39 -10.16
C LYS A 298 6.64 -4.02 -10.93
N ILE A 299 6.72 -4.38 -12.20
CA ILE A 299 7.83 -3.97 -13.07
C ILE A 299 7.42 -2.69 -13.81
N LYS A 300 8.33 -1.72 -13.90
CA LYS A 300 8.08 -0.43 -14.61
C LYS A 300 7.87 -0.61 -16.12
N GLN A 301 8.35 -1.73 -16.66
CA GLN A 301 8.28 -2.05 -18.07
C GLN A 301 6.92 -2.63 -18.44
N ASN A 302 6.30 -2.08 -19.48
CA ASN A 302 5.09 -2.62 -20.09
C ASN A 302 5.41 -3.28 -21.44
N LEU A 303 4.59 -4.26 -21.81
CA LEU A 303 4.58 -4.80 -23.16
C LEU A 303 4.28 -3.68 -24.16
N PRO A 304 4.93 -3.67 -25.34
CA PRO A 304 4.63 -2.68 -26.37
C PRO A 304 3.18 -2.79 -26.87
N ILE A 305 2.59 -3.99 -26.75
CA ILE A 305 1.25 -4.32 -27.25
C ILE A 305 0.51 -5.10 -26.18
N SER A 306 -0.78 -4.81 -26.01
CA SER A 306 -1.64 -5.57 -25.11
C SER A 306 -1.79 -6.98 -25.66
N LEU A 307 -1.43 -7.99 -24.86
CA LEU A 307 -1.46 -9.39 -25.28
C LEU A 307 -2.14 -10.26 -24.22
N SER A 308 -2.93 -11.22 -24.69
CA SER A 308 -3.54 -12.26 -23.87
C SER A 308 -3.31 -13.63 -24.51
N GLY A 309 -3.11 -14.66 -23.69
CA GLY A 309 -2.83 -16.02 -24.18
C GLY A 309 -1.58 -16.13 -25.06
N SER A 310 -0.62 -15.22 -24.90
CA SER A 310 0.71 -15.32 -25.49
C SER A 310 1.52 -16.40 -24.77
N VAL A 311 2.47 -17.00 -25.50
CA VAL A 311 3.39 -17.98 -24.91
C VAL A 311 4.66 -17.27 -24.52
N ILE A 312 5.15 -17.60 -23.32
CA ILE A 312 6.34 -16.99 -22.75
C ILE A 312 7.27 -18.12 -22.35
N ILE A 313 8.50 -18.06 -22.84
CA ILE A 313 9.50 -19.09 -22.58
C ILE A 313 10.85 -18.45 -22.33
N PHE A 314 11.57 -18.97 -21.34
CA PHE A 314 12.89 -18.48 -20.97
C PHE A 314 13.95 -19.39 -21.56
N ASN A 315 14.88 -18.81 -22.31
CA ASN A 315 16.07 -19.49 -22.76
C ASN A 315 17.23 -19.17 -21.81
N LYS A 316 17.59 -20.14 -20.97
CA LYS A 316 18.68 -20.01 -19.98
C LYS A 316 20.03 -19.77 -20.65
N ASP A 317 20.32 -20.43 -21.76
CA ASP A 317 21.63 -20.35 -22.43
C ASP A 317 21.86 -18.96 -23.04
N ASN A 318 20.80 -18.31 -23.51
CA ASN A 318 20.88 -17.00 -24.14
C ASN A 318 20.38 -15.84 -23.25
N MET A 319 19.90 -16.12 -22.04
CA MET A 319 19.43 -15.11 -21.07
C MET A 319 18.28 -14.22 -21.58
N TYR A 320 17.46 -14.72 -22.52
CA TYR A 320 16.31 -14.02 -23.07
C TYR A 320 14.99 -14.69 -22.70
N ILE A 321 13.97 -13.87 -22.44
CA ILE A 321 12.57 -14.29 -22.42
C ILE A 321 12.00 -14.01 -23.81
N HIS A 322 11.45 -15.04 -24.43
CA HIS A 322 10.73 -14.94 -25.71
C HIS A 322 9.22 -14.89 -25.46
N ILE A 323 8.56 -13.94 -26.11
CA ILE A 323 7.11 -13.73 -26.07
C ILE A 323 6.59 -13.96 -27.48
N ILE A 324 5.75 -14.98 -27.65
CA ILE A 324 5.35 -15.53 -28.94
C ILE A 324 3.82 -15.53 -29.04
N GLY A 325 3.30 -14.88 -30.08
CA GLY A 325 1.89 -14.90 -30.45
C GLY A 325 0.95 -14.26 -29.41
N GLY A 326 -0.28 -14.76 -29.36
CA GLY A 326 -1.34 -14.29 -28.46
C GLY A 326 -2.45 -13.55 -29.19
N HIS A 327 -3.31 -12.88 -28.43
CA HIS A 327 -4.46 -12.13 -28.93
C HIS A 327 -4.43 -10.69 -28.41
N ASN A 328 -4.59 -9.71 -29.30
CA ASN A 328 -4.54 -8.27 -28.97
C ASN A 328 -5.90 -7.65 -28.62
N GLY A 329 -6.97 -8.44 -28.65
CA GLY A 329 -8.36 -8.01 -28.37
C GLY A 329 -9.23 -7.91 -29.61
N LYS A 330 -8.62 -7.86 -30.78
CA LYS A 330 -9.32 -7.91 -32.07
C LYS A 330 -9.03 -9.21 -32.80
N GLU A 331 -7.76 -9.59 -32.86
CA GLU A 331 -7.31 -10.74 -33.64
C GLU A 331 -6.09 -11.45 -33.02
N PRO A 332 -5.85 -12.72 -33.39
CA PRO A 332 -4.61 -13.42 -33.10
C PRO A 332 -3.40 -12.74 -33.76
N VAL A 333 -2.27 -12.69 -33.07
CA VAL A 333 -1.07 -11.95 -33.48
C VAL A 333 0.05 -12.92 -33.86
N SER A 334 0.82 -12.59 -34.90
CA SER A 334 2.02 -13.34 -35.32
C SER A 334 3.33 -12.80 -34.77
N LYS A 335 3.29 -11.94 -33.74
CA LYS A 335 4.49 -11.25 -33.23
C LYS A 335 5.34 -12.18 -32.36
N HIS A 336 6.66 -12.05 -32.54
CA HIS A 336 7.67 -12.67 -31.70
C HIS A 336 8.59 -11.56 -31.17
N MET A 337 8.66 -11.44 -29.86
CA MET A 337 9.51 -10.45 -29.19
C MET A 337 10.43 -11.16 -28.21
N ARG A 338 11.58 -10.55 -27.90
CA ARG A 338 12.43 -10.99 -26.80
C ARG A 338 12.89 -9.82 -25.93
N ILE A 339 13.17 -10.12 -24.67
CA ILE A 339 13.72 -9.17 -23.69
C ILE A 339 14.80 -9.85 -22.86
N LYS A 340 15.87 -9.11 -22.53
CA LYS A 340 16.95 -9.62 -21.66
C LYS A 340 16.47 -9.70 -20.22
N ILE A 341 16.75 -10.82 -19.56
CA ILE A 341 16.31 -11.01 -18.17
C ILE A 341 16.83 -9.93 -17.21
N ASN A 342 18.07 -9.49 -17.36
CA ASN A 342 18.68 -8.47 -16.50
C ASN A 342 17.99 -7.10 -16.59
N GLN A 343 17.22 -6.83 -17.65
CA GLN A 343 16.42 -5.61 -17.75
C GLN A 343 15.16 -5.68 -16.87
N LEU A 344 14.70 -6.88 -16.53
CA LEU A 344 13.53 -7.14 -15.69
C LEU A 344 13.91 -7.46 -14.22
N ILE A 345 15.13 -7.92 -13.97
CA ILE A 345 15.66 -8.23 -12.63
C ILE A 345 16.70 -7.17 -12.19
N LYS A 346 16.33 -5.88 -12.23
CA LYS A 346 17.12 -4.83 -11.56
C LYS A 346 16.78 -4.75 -10.07
N GLU A 347 17.66 -4.13 -9.28
CA GLU A 347 17.40 -3.81 -7.87
C GLU A 347 16.14 -2.94 -7.71
N GLU A 348 15.46 -3.12 -6.58
CA GLU A 348 14.19 -2.48 -6.26
C GLU A 348 14.31 -0.95 -6.32
N ASN A 349 13.58 -0.34 -7.25
CA ASN A 349 13.51 1.12 -7.31
C ASN A 349 12.63 1.66 -6.18
N GLU A 350 12.84 2.92 -5.77
CA GLU A 350 12.03 3.58 -4.72
C GLU A 350 10.51 3.54 -5.00
N ILE A 351 10.11 3.56 -6.27
CA ILE A 351 8.71 3.41 -6.70
C ILE A 351 8.16 2.00 -6.39
N GLU A 352 9.00 0.97 -6.55
CA GLU A 352 8.63 -0.42 -6.26
C GLU A 352 8.47 -0.62 -4.75
N LYS A 353 9.38 -0.05 -3.95
CA LYS A 353 9.26 -0.02 -2.48
C LYS A 353 7.99 0.68 -2.01
N GLN A 354 7.65 1.82 -2.62
CA GLN A 354 6.41 2.53 -2.32
C GLN A 354 5.18 1.69 -2.70
N TRP A 355 5.19 1.03 -3.86
CA TRP A 355 4.09 0.18 -4.29
C TRP A 355 3.90 -1.05 -3.39
N ILE A 356 5.00 -1.68 -2.93
CA ILE A 356 4.95 -2.78 -1.95
C ILE A 356 4.26 -2.31 -0.67
N LYS A 357 4.62 -1.12 -0.17
CA LYS A 357 4.01 -0.55 1.03
C LYS A 357 2.51 -0.27 0.84
N GLU A 358 2.12 0.32 -0.29
CA GLU A 358 0.71 0.58 -0.62
C GLU A 358 -0.10 -0.73 -0.76
N GLU A 359 0.51 -1.79 -1.26
CA GLU A 359 -0.11 -3.12 -1.41
C GLU A 359 -0.27 -3.83 -0.06
N GLU A 360 0.71 -3.73 0.85
CA GLU A 360 0.60 -4.21 2.23
C GLU A 360 -0.53 -3.47 2.98
N GLU A 361 -0.62 -2.15 2.85
CA GLU A 361 -1.73 -1.35 3.41
C GLU A 361 -3.10 -1.78 2.84
N ARG A 362 -3.18 -2.12 1.54
CA ARG A 362 -4.43 -2.60 0.91
C ARG A 362 -4.86 -3.96 1.45
N LYS A 363 -3.91 -4.88 1.66
CA LYS A 363 -4.20 -6.20 2.24
C LYS A 363 -4.81 -6.06 3.63
N GLU A 364 -4.23 -5.21 4.48
CA GLU A 364 -4.77 -4.92 5.82
C GLU A 364 -6.21 -4.39 5.74
N ILE A 365 -6.48 -3.47 4.80
CA ILE A 365 -7.83 -2.93 4.59
C ILE A 365 -8.82 -4.02 4.17
N GLU A 366 -8.43 -4.95 3.29
CA GLU A 366 -9.31 -6.00 2.80
C GLU A 366 -9.59 -7.07 3.86
N GLU A 367 -8.62 -7.38 4.72
CA GLU A 367 -8.83 -8.19 5.92
C GLU A 367 -9.80 -7.52 6.90
N ILE A 368 -9.62 -6.22 7.15
CA ILE A 368 -10.52 -5.43 7.98
C ILE A 368 -11.94 -5.44 7.38
N LYS A 369 -12.09 -5.31 6.05
CA LYS A 369 -13.39 -5.42 5.38
C LYS A 369 -14.04 -6.78 5.61
N LYS A 370 -13.31 -7.89 5.44
CA LYS A 370 -13.83 -9.25 5.73
C LYS A 370 -14.24 -9.40 7.19
N ILE A 371 -13.49 -8.82 8.13
CA ILE A 371 -13.82 -8.81 9.57
C ILE A 371 -15.12 -8.02 9.83
N ILE A 372 -15.28 -6.87 9.19
CA ILE A 372 -16.48 -6.04 9.28
C ILE A 372 -17.68 -6.78 8.69
N GLU A 373 -17.51 -7.41 7.53
CA GLU A 373 -18.55 -8.15 6.82
C GLU A 373 -19.05 -9.35 7.66
N LYS A 374 -18.13 -10.11 8.26
CA LYS A 374 -18.47 -11.16 9.25
C LYS A 374 -19.18 -10.63 10.51
N LYS A 375 -18.98 -9.36 10.87
CA LYS A 375 -19.65 -8.73 12.01
C LYS A 375 -21.01 -8.11 11.62
N LYS A 376 -21.29 -7.89 10.33
CA LYS A 376 -22.53 -7.30 9.82
C LYS A 376 -23.77 -8.16 10.17
N ASP A 377 -23.60 -9.48 10.26
CA ASP A 377 -24.66 -10.44 10.59
C ASP A 377 -25.12 -10.41 12.07
N LYS A 378 -24.50 -9.61 12.95
CA LYS A 378 -24.76 -9.61 14.41
C LYS A 378 -25.49 -8.38 14.97
N PHE A 379 -25.91 -7.39 14.18
CA PHE A 379 -26.36 -6.10 14.73
C PHE A 379 -27.83 -5.71 14.49
N ASN A 380 -28.43 -5.13 15.53
CA ASN A 380 -29.86 -4.87 15.74
C ASN A 380 -30.39 -3.62 14.98
N LEU A 381 -31.57 -3.74 14.36
CA LEU A 381 -32.13 -2.89 13.29
C LEU A 381 -32.42 -1.41 13.64
N LYS A 382 -32.50 -1.00 14.91
CA LYS A 382 -32.86 0.39 15.26
C LYS A 382 -31.73 1.40 15.09
N LYS A 383 -30.47 0.98 15.20
CA LYS A 383 -29.27 1.82 14.95
C LYS A 383 -28.99 2.01 13.44
N LEU A 384 -29.68 1.20 12.61
CA LEU A 384 -29.41 0.96 11.19
C LEU A 384 -30.05 2.00 10.24
N LYS A 385 -31.12 2.70 10.66
CA LYS A 385 -31.85 3.61 9.74
C LYS A 385 -30.99 4.74 9.17
N LYS A 386 -30.18 5.39 10.01
CA LYS A 386 -29.22 6.42 9.57
C LYS A 386 -28.05 5.86 8.76
N GLN A 387 -27.65 4.62 9.04
CA GLN A 387 -26.53 3.98 8.37
C GLN A 387 -26.94 3.45 6.98
N ILE A 388 -28.17 2.93 6.84
CA ILE A 388 -28.78 2.55 5.56
C ILE A 388 -29.05 3.79 4.71
N GLU A 389 -29.48 4.92 5.28
CA GLU A 389 -29.62 6.17 4.50
C GLU A 389 -28.29 6.61 3.89
N ILE A 390 -27.19 6.48 4.65
CA ILE A 390 -25.83 6.78 4.15
C ILE A 390 -25.37 5.73 3.12
N GLU A 391 -25.59 4.43 3.37
CA GLU A 391 -25.28 3.35 2.41
C GLU A 391 -26.11 3.48 1.12
N MET A 392 -27.37 3.90 1.20
CA MET A 392 -28.25 4.14 0.04
C MET A 392 -27.80 5.35 -0.77
N ILE A 393 -27.33 6.43 -0.12
CA ILE A 393 -26.75 7.57 -0.82
C ILE A 393 -25.45 7.13 -1.54
N ILE A 394 -24.60 6.34 -0.87
CA ILE A 394 -23.37 5.79 -1.47
C ILE A 394 -23.70 4.87 -2.66
N GLU A 395 -24.68 3.96 -2.55
CA GLU A 395 -25.09 3.08 -3.63
C GLU A 395 -25.76 3.82 -4.80
N TYR A 396 -26.60 4.81 -4.49
CA TYR A 396 -27.25 5.65 -5.50
C TYR A 396 -26.21 6.42 -6.32
N TRP A 397 -25.18 6.96 -5.67
CA TRP A 397 -24.10 7.67 -6.35
C TRP A 397 -23.13 6.73 -7.08
N LEU A 398 -22.81 5.55 -6.52
CA LEU A 398 -22.04 4.51 -7.23
C LEU A 398 -22.73 4.04 -8.51
N ARG A 399 -24.07 3.96 -8.51
CA ARG A 399 -24.86 3.66 -9.72
C ARG A 399 -24.91 4.84 -10.68
N SER A 400 -24.87 6.07 -10.17
CA SER A 400 -24.90 7.29 -10.99
C SER A 400 -23.54 7.70 -11.57
N SER A 401 -22.41 7.19 -11.06
CA SER A 401 -21.06 7.66 -11.40
C SER A 401 -20.23 6.71 -12.27
N PHE A 402 -20.86 6.01 -13.23
CA PHE A 402 -20.17 5.31 -14.32
C PHE A 402 -19.59 6.30 -15.36
N ILE A 403 -18.89 7.34 -14.90
CA ILE A 403 -18.11 8.27 -15.73
C ILE A 403 -16.68 8.28 -15.20
N ASN A 404 -15.78 7.79 -16.04
CA ASN A 404 -14.34 7.63 -15.79
C ASN A 404 -13.67 8.98 -15.48
N MET A 405 -13.19 9.18 -14.25
CA MET A 405 -12.23 10.21 -13.89
C MET A 405 -11.36 9.70 -12.72
N GLY A 406 -10.03 9.84 -12.84
CA GLY A 406 -9.01 9.33 -11.91
C GLY A 406 -9.04 9.88 -10.46
N TRP A 407 -10.08 10.64 -10.11
CA TRP A 407 -10.33 11.15 -8.76
C TRP A 407 -10.84 10.09 -7.77
N LEU A 408 -11.34 8.94 -8.24
CA LEU A 408 -12.02 7.96 -7.39
C LEU A 408 -11.12 7.25 -6.35
N ASN A 409 -9.82 7.06 -6.65
CA ASN A 409 -8.89 6.44 -5.70
C ASN A 409 -8.58 7.35 -4.52
N TYR A 410 -8.41 8.65 -4.78
CA TYR A 410 -8.31 9.65 -3.72
C TYR A 410 -9.64 9.78 -2.99
N PHE A 411 -10.78 9.72 -3.69
CA PHE A 411 -12.10 9.85 -3.08
C PHE A 411 -12.45 8.69 -2.13
N ASN A 412 -12.08 7.45 -2.45
CA ASN A 412 -12.29 6.32 -1.54
C ASN A 412 -11.34 6.35 -0.33
N ILE A 413 -10.10 6.85 -0.49
CA ILE A 413 -9.18 7.11 0.63
C ILE A 413 -9.70 8.26 1.49
N ILE A 414 -10.20 9.33 0.85
CA ILE A 414 -10.87 10.44 1.51
C ILE A 414 -12.08 9.91 2.25
N ILE A 415 -13.01 9.18 1.63
CA ILE A 415 -14.20 8.60 2.29
C ILE A 415 -13.80 7.60 3.38
N ALA A 416 -12.82 6.72 3.19
CA ALA A 416 -12.40 5.77 4.22
C ALA A 416 -11.74 6.47 5.41
N ARG A 417 -10.95 7.53 5.15
CA ARG A 417 -10.43 8.42 6.19
C ARG A 417 -11.53 9.29 6.78
N TYR A 418 -12.52 9.71 6.00
CA TYR A 418 -13.67 10.54 6.37
C TYR A 418 -14.65 9.79 7.27
N VAL A 419 -14.86 8.51 6.98
CA VAL A 419 -15.61 7.56 7.81
C VAL A 419 -14.80 7.18 9.06
N LYS A 420 -13.46 7.20 8.99
CA LYS A 420 -12.56 7.12 10.16
C LYS A 420 -12.30 8.48 10.84
N ILE A 421 -12.86 9.60 10.35
CA ILE A 421 -12.67 10.90 11.00
C ILE A 421 -13.27 10.76 12.39
N LYS A 422 -12.43 11.03 13.37
CA LYS A 422 -12.83 11.19 14.75
C LYS A 422 -13.87 12.32 14.81
N PHE A 423 -15.16 11.99 14.74
CA PHE A 423 -16.21 13.00 14.72
C PHE A 423 -16.45 13.49 16.15
N PHE A 424 -15.85 14.63 16.48
CA PHE A 424 -15.98 15.22 17.80
C PHE A 424 -17.32 15.94 17.94
N LYS A 425 -17.99 15.78 19.09
CA LYS A 425 -19.12 16.60 19.51
C LYS A 425 -18.93 17.10 20.91
N ILE A 426 -19.59 18.22 21.22
CA ILE A 426 -19.64 18.75 22.59
C ILE A 426 -20.22 17.68 23.51
N LEU A 427 -19.40 17.23 24.45
CA LEU A 427 -19.81 16.38 25.56
C LEU A 427 -20.26 17.22 26.75
N LYS A 428 -19.47 18.25 27.09
CA LYS A 428 -19.69 19.08 28.27
C LYS A 428 -19.22 20.52 28.07
N ILE A 429 -19.83 21.40 28.84
CA ILE A 429 -19.44 22.81 28.97
C ILE A 429 -19.14 23.04 30.45
N LEU A 430 -17.91 23.46 30.74
CA LEU A 430 -17.47 23.84 32.08
C LEU A 430 -17.55 25.36 32.19
N GLN A 431 -18.25 25.83 33.22
CA GLN A 431 -18.46 27.25 33.49
C GLN A 431 -18.02 27.55 34.93
N GLY A 432 -17.26 28.62 35.10
CA GLY A 432 -16.85 29.07 36.44
C GLY A 432 -15.90 30.27 36.40
N HIS A 433 -15.10 30.41 35.35
CA HIS A 433 -14.34 31.65 35.11
C HIS A 433 -15.29 32.81 34.80
N SER A 434 -14.97 34.00 35.31
CA SER A 434 -15.81 35.19 35.13
C SER A 434 -15.49 35.98 33.86
N ILE A 435 -14.32 35.75 33.27
CA ILE A 435 -13.86 36.37 32.02
C ILE A 435 -13.08 35.33 31.18
N ASN A 436 -12.38 35.78 30.15
CA ASN A 436 -11.66 34.96 29.18
C ASN A 436 -10.82 33.87 29.83
N VAL A 437 -10.96 32.65 29.34
CA VAL A 437 -10.04 31.56 29.68
C VAL A 437 -8.93 31.58 28.64
N ASN A 438 -7.67 31.64 29.04
CA ASN A 438 -6.52 31.81 28.15
C ASN A 438 -5.94 30.46 27.71
N SER A 439 -5.85 29.50 28.62
CA SER A 439 -5.31 28.18 28.32
C SER A 439 -6.06 27.10 29.07
N VAL A 440 -6.04 25.91 28.49
CA VAL A 440 -6.58 24.68 29.05
C VAL A 440 -5.59 23.54 28.80
N LYS A 441 -5.41 22.65 29.78
CA LYS A 441 -4.55 21.47 29.67
C LYS A 441 -5.16 20.26 30.37
N PHE A 442 -5.06 19.09 29.74
CA PHE A 442 -5.33 17.81 30.39
C PHE A 442 -4.17 17.39 31.29
N SER A 443 -4.48 16.69 32.38
CA SER A 443 -3.49 15.91 33.12
C SER A 443 -3.02 14.71 32.31
N LEU A 444 -1.82 14.17 32.62
CA LEU A 444 -1.25 13.02 31.91
C LEU A 444 -2.11 11.75 31.97
N ASP A 445 -2.95 11.61 33.00
CA ASP A 445 -3.90 10.51 33.15
C ASP A 445 -5.27 10.79 32.48
N GLY A 446 -5.46 12.00 31.92
CA GLY A 446 -6.70 12.45 31.29
C GLY A 446 -7.87 12.66 32.25
N THR A 447 -7.68 12.53 33.57
CA THR A 447 -8.79 12.58 34.54
C THR A 447 -9.16 14.00 34.95
N LYS A 448 -8.20 14.93 34.86
CA LYS A 448 -8.36 16.33 35.27
C LYS A 448 -8.04 17.27 34.13
N ILE A 449 -8.60 18.47 34.23
CA ILE A 449 -8.25 19.61 33.40
C ILE A 449 -7.86 20.77 34.30
N ILE A 450 -6.85 21.52 33.90
CA ILE A 450 -6.57 22.84 34.48
C ILE A 450 -6.84 23.91 33.45
N SER A 451 -7.45 25.00 33.89
CA SER A 451 -7.62 26.21 33.10
C SER A 451 -7.06 27.43 33.81
N CYS A 452 -6.57 28.39 33.01
CA CYS A 452 -6.10 29.68 33.49
C CYS A 452 -6.84 30.81 32.75
N SER A 453 -7.03 31.95 33.42
CA SER A 453 -7.92 33.00 32.94
C SER A 453 -7.40 34.41 33.27
N ASP A 454 -7.95 35.39 32.55
CA ASP A 454 -7.82 36.81 32.84
C ASP A 454 -8.41 37.19 34.22
N ASP A 455 -9.26 36.35 34.82
CA ASP A 455 -9.79 36.57 36.18
C ASP A 455 -8.74 36.34 37.30
N SER A 456 -7.47 36.12 36.93
CA SER A 456 -6.35 35.83 37.83
C SER A 456 -6.52 34.54 38.65
N THR A 457 -7.45 33.67 38.23
CA THR A 457 -7.66 32.36 38.84
C THR A 457 -7.17 31.23 37.95
N ILE A 458 -6.69 30.17 38.60
CA ILE A 458 -6.44 28.87 37.97
C ILE A 458 -7.47 27.90 38.55
N ARG A 459 -8.20 27.20 37.70
CA ARG A 459 -9.26 26.27 38.12
C ARG A 459 -8.93 24.87 37.69
N ILE A 460 -9.19 23.91 38.57
CA ILE A 460 -9.00 22.48 38.32
C ILE A 460 -10.36 21.81 38.27
N TRP A 461 -10.56 21.00 37.23
CA TRP A 461 -11.83 20.36 36.89
C TRP A 461 -11.64 18.85 36.83
N ASP A 462 -12.64 18.11 37.27
CA ASP A 462 -12.75 16.68 37.02
C ASP A 462 -13.41 16.44 35.66
N VAL A 463 -12.75 15.71 34.76
CA VAL A 463 -13.23 15.47 33.38
C VAL A 463 -14.52 14.66 33.39
N LYS A 464 -14.57 13.60 34.22
CA LYS A 464 -15.67 12.64 34.25
C LYS A 464 -16.98 13.24 34.77
N SER A 465 -16.93 14.06 35.81
CA SER A 465 -18.08 14.73 36.41
C SER A 465 -18.33 16.11 35.81
N GLY A 466 -17.28 16.81 35.37
CA GLY A 466 -17.34 18.21 34.94
C GLY A 466 -17.41 19.20 36.10
N LYS A 467 -17.15 18.74 37.34
CA LYS A 467 -17.17 19.59 38.53
C LYS A 467 -15.83 20.27 38.72
N GLU A 468 -15.89 21.50 39.23
CA GLU A 468 -14.72 22.20 39.76
C GLU A 468 -14.26 21.54 41.06
N LEU A 469 -12.96 21.26 41.15
CA LEU A 469 -12.31 20.65 42.31
C LEU A 469 -11.61 21.69 43.18
N HIS A 470 -10.85 22.60 42.56
CA HIS A 470 -10.03 23.58 43.25
C HIS A 470 -9.91 24.90 42.46
N VAL A 471 -9.69 25.99 43.19
CA VAL A 471 -9.41 27.33 42.62
C VAL A 471 -8.16 27.90 43.30
N LEU A 472 -7.17 28.28 42.51
CA LEU A 472 -5.92 28.87 42.97
C LEU A 472 -5.91 30.36 42.63
N LYS A 473 -5.63 31.20 43.62
CA LYS A 473 -5.62 32.67 43.52
C LYS A 473 -4.35 33.25 44.13
N ARG A 474 -3.21 33.07 43.46
CA ARG A 474 -1.90 33.59 43.92
C ARG A 474 -1.23 34.55 42.95
N HIS A 475 -1.61 34.53 41.67
CA HIS A 475 -1.16 35.55 40.72
C HIS A 475 -1.93 36.85 40.97
N SER A 476 -1.23 37.98 40.85
CA SER A 476 -1.83 39.32 41.00
C SER A 476 -2.39 39.88 39.70
N GLY A 477 -2.39 39.08 38.62
CA GLY A 477 -2.90 39.47 37.31
C GLY A 477 -3.28 38.26 36.44
N PRO A 478 -3.64 38.52 35.16
CA PRO A 478 -4.01 37.51 34.19
C PRO A 478 -3.00 36.36 34.09
N THR A 479 -3.49 35.13 34.11
CA THR A 479 -2.65 33.94 33.92
C THR A 479 -2.75 33.46 32.47
N TYR A 480 -1.61 33.33 31.80
CA TYR A 480 -1.55 33.08 30.36
C TYR A 480 -1.41 31.60 30.00
N HIS A 481 -0.61 30.85 30.75
CA HIS A 481 -0.37 29.43 30.46
C HIS A 481 -0.25 28.58 31.71
N ILE A 482 -0.56 27.30 31.53
CA ILE A 482 -0.43 26.21 32.49
C ILE A 482 0.25 25.04 31.79
N HIS A 483 1.13 24.30 32.48
CA HIS A 483 1.67 23.04 31.96
C HIS A 483 1.94 22.04 33.09
N PHE A 484 1.69 20.75 32.82
CA PHE A 484 2.02 19.67 33.75
C PHE A 484 3.46 19.19 33.55
N SER A 485 4.15 18.80 34.62
CA SER A 485 5.42 18.10 34.51
C SER A 485 5.17 16.67 33.99
N PRO A 486 5.99 16.16 33.06
CA PRO A 486 5.86 14.79 32.55
C PRO A 486 6.29 13.70 33.56
N LYS A 487 7.09 14.04 34.57
CA LYS A 487 7.63 13.07 35.55
C LYS A 487 7.19 13.34 36.97
N ASP A 488 7.18 14.60 37.38
CA ASP A 488 6.91 15.00 38.75
C ASP A 488 5.44 15.39 38.92
N ASN A 489 4.90 15.27 40.14
CA ASN A 489 3.58 15.78 40.46
C ASN A 489 3.57 17.31 40.61
N ILE A 490 4.13 18.02 39.63
CA ILE A 490 4.28 19.48 39.62
C ILE A 490 3.58 20.08 38.41
N ALA A 491 2.88 21.19 38.59
CA ALA A 491 2.38 22.03 37.51
C ALA A 491 3.06 23.40 37.53
N ILE A 492 3.18 24.04 36.37
CA ILE A 492 3.69 25.40 36.23
C ILE A 492 2.63 26.33 35.69
N THR A 493 2.62 27.56 36.20
CA THR A 493 1.78 28.65 35.70
C THR A 493 2.63 29.87 35.41
N CYS A 494 2.26 30.62 34.38
CA CYS A 494 2.87 31.90 34.04
C CYS A 494 1.81 32.97 33.79
N SER A 495 2.17 34.23 34.04
CA SER A 495 1.20 35.30 34.22
C SER A 495 1.80 36.66 33.88
N TYR A 496 0.89 37.64 33.79
CA TYR A 496 1.18 39.06 33.65
C TYR A 496 2.07 39.61 34.76
N ASP A 497 2.00 39.04 35.96
CA ASP A 497 2.82 39.45 37.12
C ASP A 497 4.31 39.07 37.01
N GLU A 498 4.84 38.82 35.81
CA GLU A 498 6.25 38.54 35.50
C GLU A 498 6.80 37.23 36.12
N LEU A 499 5.94 36.48 36.80
CA LEU A 499 6.31 35.34 37.63
C LEU A 499 5.89 34.01 37.02
N ILE A 500 6.75 33.01 37.21
CA ILE A 500 6.40 31.60 36.99
C ILE A 500 6.25 30.93 38.36
N ARG A 501 5.13 30.26 38.60
CA ARG A 501 4.88 29.53 39.86
C ARG A 501 4.83 28.03 39.61
N LEU A 502 5.47 27.27 40.50
CA LEU A 502 5.43 25.81 40.54
C LEU A 502 4.46 25.37 41.64
N TRP A 503 3.62 24.39 41.34
CA TRP A 503 2.55 23.91 42.20
C TRP A 503 2.66 22.42 42.41
N ASP A 504 2.43 21.94 43.63
CA ASP A 504 2.26 20.51 43.89
C ASP A 504 0.86 20.08 43.44
N ILE A 505 0.76 19.05 42.59
CA ILE A 505 -0.54 18.61 42.03
C ILE A 505 -1.39 17.87 43.06
N ARG A 506 -0.80 17.32 44.13
CA ARG A 506 -1.53 16.56 45.16
C ARG A 506 -2.20 17.51 46.15
N SER A 507 -1.49 18.53 46.61
CA SER A 507 -1.99 19.50 47.59
C SER A 507 -2.45 20.83 46.99
N TRP A 508 -2.09 21.11 45.73
CA TRP A 508 -2.24 22.41 45.07
C TRP A 508 -1.60 23.58 45.82
N THR A 509 -0.55 23.30 46.60
CA THR A 509 0.25 24.31 47.27
C THR A 509 1.38 24.79 46.38
N GLU A 510 1.69 26.08 46.48
CA GLU A 510 2.84 26.67 45.78
C GLU A 510 4.14 26.09 46.36
N ILE A 511 4.99 25.53 45.49
CA ILE A 511 6.29 24.96 45.83
C ILE A 511 7.37 26.03 45.73
N LYS A 512 7.37 26.79 44.61
CA LYS A 512 8.44 27.71 44.26
C LYS A 512 7.97 28.78 43.28
N LYS A 513 8.63 29.93 43.31
CA LYS A 513 8.53 31.00 42.32
C LYS A 513 9.84 31.14 41.55
N LEU A 514 9.75 31.39 40.25
CA LEU A 514 10.89 31.76 39.41
C LEU A 514 10.72 33.23 39.03
N GLU A 515 11.70 34.04 39.40
CA GLU A 515 11.72 35.48 39.19
C GLU A 515 12.90 35.84 38.28
N GLY A 516 12.71 36.79 37.37
CA GLY A 516 13.80 37.34 36.59
C GLY A 516 13.40 37.97 35.26
N HIS A 517 12.29 37.53 34.64
CA HIS A 517 11.73 38.23 33.49
C HIS A 517 11.39 39.69 33.87
N LEU A 518 11.50 40.58 32.90
CA LEU A 518 11.28 42.03 33.10
C LEU A 518 9.91 42.51 32.62
N ASP A 519 9.10 41.59 32.13
CA ASP A 519 7.73 41.81 31.67
C ASP A 519 7.00 40.45 31.71
N SER A 520 5.69 40.49 31.50
CA SER A 520 4.74 39.40 31.48
C SER A 520 5.29 38.12 30.84
N VAL A 521 5.09 36.99 31.50
CA VAL A 521 5.54 35.68 31.00
C VAL A 521 4.38 35.03 30.23
N THR A 522 4.54 34.95 28.91
CA THR A 522 3.49 34.50 27.98
C THR A 522 3.32 32.98 27.98
N LYS A 523 4.42 32.24 28.13
CA LYS A 523 4.44 30.78 28.15
C LYS A 523 5.53 30.28 29.08
N ALA A 524 5.26 29.15 29.73
CA ALA A 524 6.28 28.33 30.36
C ALA A 524 5.96 26.84 30.15
N GLN A 525 6.98 26.03 29.86
CA GLN A 525 6.87 24.60 29.62
C GLN A 525 8.03 23.82 30.25
N PHE A 526 7.77 22.62 30.74
CA PHE A 526 8.80 21.66 31.13
C PHE A 526 9.46 21.02 29.90
N SER A 527 10.74 20.67 30.02
CA SER A 527 11.39 19.74 29.10
C SER A 527 10.76 18.34 29.20
N PRO A 528 10.89 17.49 28.16
CA PRO A 528 10.37 16.11 28.19
C PRO A 528 10.92 15.27 29.35
N ASP A 529 12.15 15.54 29.79
CA ASP A 529 12.76 14.89 30.95
C ASP A 529 12.34 15.50 32.30
N GLY A 530 11.63 16.63 32.30
CA GLY A 530 11.16 17.34 33.49
C GLY A 530 12.23 18.10 34.28
N GLU A 531 13.49 18.14 33.82
CA GLU A 531 14.59 18.71 34.61
C GLU A 531 14.75 20.22 34.48
N ILE A 532 14.32 20.77 33.35
CA ILE A 532 14.38 22.21 33.05
C ILE A 532 13.02 22.76 32.62
N ILE A 533 12.87 24.08 32.74
CA ILE A 533 11.72 24.83 32.23
C ILE A 533 12.23 25.84 31.21
N ALA A 534 11.54 25.98 30.09
CA ALA A 534 11.71 27.10 29.17
C ALA A 534 10.52 28.07 29.32
N SER A 535 10.80 29.37 29.32
CA SER A 535 9.79 30.42 29.40
C SER A 535 10.01 31.52 28.38
N SER A 536 8.92 32.03 27.81
CA SER A 536 8.90 33.19 26.92
C SER A 536 8.21 34.38 27.57
N SER A 537 8.60 35.59 27.19
CA SER A 537 8.09 36.82 27.79
C SER A 537 7.96 37.95 26.77
N LEU A 538 7.16 38.95 27.16
CA LEU A 538 7.08 40.24 26.49
C LEU A 538 8.38 41.06 26.64
N ASP A 539 9.34 40.62 27.46
CA ASP A 539 10.70 41.21 27.55
C ASP A 539 11.62 40.85 26.35
N ASN A 540 11.04 40.27 25.29
CA ASN A 540 11.68 39.79 24.08
C ASN A 540 12.67 38.63 24.29
N THR A 541 12.70 38.01 25.46
CA THR A 541 13.65 36.94 25.79
C THR A 541 12.99 35.61 26.10
N ILE A 542 13.76 34.56 25.91
CA ILE A 542 13.44 33.21 26.38
C ILE A 542 14.43 32.87 27.49
N ARG A 543 13.96 32.24 28.57
CA ARG A 543 14.81 31.83 29.69
C ARG A 543 14.67 30.35 29.95
N ILE A 544 15.78 29.73 30.33
CA ILE A 544 15.84 28.33 30.74
C ILE A 544 16.17 28.28 32.22
N TRP A 545 15.41 27.49 32.97
CA TRP A 545 15.48 27.40 34.42
C TRP A 545 15.72 25.95 34.83
N ASN A 546 16.50 25.74 35.89
CA ASN A 546 16.61 24.43 36.51
C ASN A 546 15.42 24.23 37.45
N VAL A 547 14.69 23.12 37.31
CA VAL A 547 13.49 22.87 38.13
C VAL A 547 13.85 22.69 39.62
N LYS A 548 14.91 21.93 39.90
CA LYS A 548 15.33 21.59 41.26
C LYS A 548 15.85 22.81 42.01
N SER A 549 16.77 23.58 41.43
CA SER A 549 17.32 24.77 42.09
C SER A 549 16.38 25.97 41.99
N GLY A 550 15.64 26.11 40.89
CA GLY A 550 14.85 27.30 40.56
C GLY A 550 15.69 28.45 39.99
N GLN A 551 16.98 28.21 39.72
CA GLN A 551 17.85 29.22 39.15
C GLN A 551 17.73 29.26 37.62
N GLN A 552 17.88 30.46 37.06
CA GLN A 552 18.04 30.64 35.63
C GLN A 552 19.39 30.08 35.18
N ILE A 553 19.37 29.17 34.21
CA ILE A 553 20.56 28.58 33.58
C ILE A 553 20.99 29.40 32.36
N LYS A 554 20.03 29.83 31.53
CA LYS A 554 20.30 30.57 30.29
C LYS A 554 19.26 31.65 30.03
N ARG A 555 19.68 32.68 29.29
CA ARG A 555 18.84 33.73 28.70
C ARG A 555 19.15 33.80 27.21
N LEU A 556 18.15 33.50 26.39
CA LEU A 556 18.26 33.50 24.93
C LEU A 556 17.68 34.83 24.41
N GLN A 557 18.47 35.51 23.59
CA GLN A 557 18.12 36.77 22.94
C GLN A 557 18.24 36.62 21.42
N GLY A 558 17.30 37.19 20.67
CA GLY A 558 17.35 37.17 19.20
C GLY A 558 16.03 37.48 18.49
N HIS A 559 14.91 37.44 19.22
CA HIS A 559 13.67 38.09 18.78
C HIS A 559 13.74 39.60 19.01
N SER A 560 13.22 40.38 18.06
CA SER A 560 13.23 41.85 18.14
C SER A 560 11.94 42.43 18.75
N ASN A 561 10.99 41.57 19.11
CA ASN A 561 9.71 41.93 19.70
C ASN A 561 9.22 40.79 20.62
N TRP A 562 8.04 40.95 21.22
CA TRP A 562 7.49 40.04 22.23
C TRP A 562 7.55 38.58 21.79
N VAL A 563 7.93 37.69 22.70
CA VAL A 563 7.93 36.25 22.46
C VAL A 563 6.63 35.69 23.01
N ASN A 564 5.77 35.16 22.14
CA ASN A 564 4.43 34.71 22.49
C ASN A 564 4.39 33.26 22.98
N ASP A 565 5.29 32.42 22.45
CA ASP A 565 5.30 31.00 22.74
C ASP A 565 6.72 30.44 22.72
N VAL A 566 6.93 29.38 23.49
CA VAL A 566 8.14 28.57 23.48
C VAL A 566 7.77 27.11 23.77
N GLN A 567 8.30 26.17 22.98
CA GLN A 567 8.12 24.74 23.19
C GLN A 567 9.37 23.91 22.93
N PHE A 568 9.52 22.81 23.65
CA PHE A 568 10.58 21.83 23.44
C PHE A 568 10.29 20.91 22.25
N SER A 569 11.35 20.48 21.59
CA SER A 569 11.31 19.30 20.72
C SER A 569 11.03 18.03 21.53
N PRO A 570 10.47 16.96 20.92
CA PRO A 570 10.18 15.71 21.64
C PRO A 570 11.40 15.06 22.31
N ASP A 571 12.59 15.26 21.74
CA ASP A 571 13.87 14.78 22.31
C ASP A 571 14.48 15.74 23.36
N GLY A 572 13.88 16.92 23.55
CA GLY A 572 14.32 17.94 24.51
C GLY A 572 15.58 18.70 24.11
N GLN A 573 16.17 18.46 22.93
CA GLN A 573 17.44 19.07 22.52
C GLN A 573 17.27 20.46 21.91
N GLN A 574 16.08 20.77 21.39
CA GLN A 574 15.78 22.03 20.72
C GLN A 574 14.58 22.73 21.35
N LEU A 575 14.53 24.05 21.17
CA LEU A 575 13.37 24.88 21.44
C LEU A 575 12.88 25.51 20.14
N VAL A 576 11.57 25.65 20.01
CA VAL A 576 10.95 26.51 19.00
C VAL A 576 10.27 27.67 19.70
N SER A 577 10.41 28.88 19.17
CA SER A 577 9.75 30.07 19.70
C SER A 577 9.06 30.89 18.63
N SER A 578 7.94 31.51 19.00
CA SER A 578 7.12 32.37 18.14
C SER A 578 7.04 33.79 18.68
N SER A 579 7.03 34.79 17.80
CA SER A 579 7.13 36.21 18.21
C SER A 579 6.29 37.17 17.37
N ASN A 580 6.01 38.33 17.97
CA ASN A 580 5.49 39.53 17.30
C ASN A 580 6.48 40.17 16.30
N ASP A 581 7.69 39.64 16.15
CA ASP A 581 8.60 40.03 15.07
C ASP A 581 8.32 39.28 13.74
N ASN A 582 7.19 38.56 13.68
CA ASN A 582 6.71 37.77 12.55
C ASN A 582 7.59 36.57 12.21
N THR A 583 8.50 36.18 13.11
CA THR A 583 9.42 35.05 12.89
C THR A 583 9.25 33.94 13.92
N ILE A 584 9.73 32.77 13.52
CA ILE A 584 9.90 31.61 14.41
C ILE A 584 11.39 31.35 14.53
N CYS A 585 11.89 31.09 15.73
CA CYS A 585 13.29 30.71 15.93
C CYS A 585 13.40 29.29 16.48
N ILE A 586 14.38 28.53 15.99
CA ILE A 586 14.78 27.23 16.53
C ILE A 586 16.10 27.43 17.27
N TRP A 587 16.17 26.96 18.51
CA TRP A 587 17.31 27.13 19.39
C TRP A 587 17.85 25.79 19.82
N ASP A 588 19.17 25.68 19.94
CA ASP A 588 19.79 24.56 20.65
C ASP A 588 19.71 24.81 22.16
N VAL A 589 19.19 23.84 22.92
CA VAL A 589 19.00 23.98 24.37
C VAL A 589 20.33 24.05 25.11
N ASN A 590 21.34 23.30 24.65
CA ASN A 590 22.62 23.14 25.33
C ASN A 590 23.54 24.33 25.11
N SER A 591 23.68 24.82 23.88
CA SER A 591 24.48 26.00 23.56
C SER A 591 23.69 27.28 23.85
N GLY A 592 22.38 27.29 23.58
CA GLY A 592 21.55 28.50 23.59
C GLY A 592 21.62 29.29 22.28
N GLU A 593 22.25 28.73 21.24
CA GLU A 593 22.38 29.37 19.94
C GLU A 593 21.09 29.24 19.12
N ASN A 594 20.83 30.24 18.28
CA ASN A 594 19.76 30.20 17.31
C ASN A 594 20.23 29.44 16.07
N ILE A 595 19.64 28.26 15.83
CA ILE A 595 19.97 27.37 14.72
C ILE A 595 19.31 27.88 13.43
N HIS A 596 18.03 28.25 13.51
CA HIS A 596 17.24 28.70 12.36
C HIS A 596 16.29 29.83 12.73
N LYS A 597 16.20 30.85 11.86
CA LYS A 597 15.19 31.90 11.91
C LYS A 597 14.25 31.79 10.71
N LEU A 598 13.06 31.23 10.95
CA LEU A 598 12.06 30.96 9.93
C LEU A 598 11.25 32.24 9.67
N LYS A 599 11.23 32.68 8.42
CA LYS A 599 10.48 33.86 7.96
C LYS A 599 9.42 33.45 6.96
N GLY A 600 8.22 34.01 7.09
CA GLY A 600 7.18 33.86 6.09
C GLY A 600 5.81 34.38 6.52
N HIS A 601 5.46 34.29 7.80
CA HIS A 601 4.24 34.92 8.31
C HIS A 601 4.29 36.44 8.09
N SER A 602 3.17 37.03 7.67
CA SER A 602 3.09 38.48 7.41
C SER A 602 2.76 39.30 8.65
N GLU A 603 2.26 38.65 9.70
CA GLU A 603 1.85 39.24 10.98
C GLU A 603 2.36 38.38 12.15
N TYR A 604 2.07 38.80 13.37
CA TYR A 604 2.56 38.19 14.61
C TYR A 604 2.36 36.68 14.64
N VAL A 605 3.42 35.94 14.96
CA VAL A 605 3.33 34.49 15.16
C VAL A 605 2.93 34.23 16.60
N ILE A 606 1.80 33.55 16.78
CA ILE A 606 1.21 33.36 18.11
C ILE A 606 1.75 32.11 18.77
N MET A 607 1.89 31.02 18.01
CA MET A 607 2.32 29.74 18.55
C MET A 607 3.04 28.93 17.48
N SER A 608 3.97 28.08 17.93
CA SER A 608 4.71 27.12 17.13
C SER A 608 4.94 25.85 17.93
N GLN A 609 4.78 24.68 17.32
CA GLN A 609 4.99 23.40 17.97
C GLN A 609 5.66 22.40 17.04
N PHE A 610 6.55 21.57 17.58
CA PHE A 610 7.12 20.42 16.86
C PHE A 610 6.08 19.32 16.62
N SER A 611 6.19 18.61 15.50
CA SER A 611 5.52 17.33 15.30
C SER A 611 6.01 16.30 16.33
N PRO A 612 5.20 15.27 16.65
CA PRO A 612 5.62 14.22 17.59
C PRO A 612 6.90 13.48 17.20
N ASP A 613 7.22 13.43 15.89
CA ASP A 613 8.45 12.84 15.38
C ASP A 613 9.63 13.85 15.27
N GLY A 614 9.41 15.11 15.65
CA GLY A 614 10.40 16.18 15.68
C GLY A 614 10.85 16.70 14.31
N LYS A 615 10.26 16.22 13.20
CA LYS A 615 10.72 16.59 11.86
C LYS A 615 10.11 17.88 11.33
N TYR A 616 8.93 18.23 11.80
CA TYR A 616 8.17 19.37 11.32
C TYR A 616 7.84 20.32 12.46
N ILE A 617 7.59 21.58 12.12
CA ILE A 617 6.98 22.56 13.01
C ILE A 617 5.67 23.00 12.38
N VAL A 618 4.61 23.09 13.19
CA VAL A 618 3.37 23.79 12.82
C VAL A 618 3.32 25.12 13.55
N SER A 619 2.91 26.18 12.86
CA SER A 619 2.75 27.51 13.44
C SER A 619 1.43 28.16 13.06
N CYS A 620 0.95 29.06 13.92
CA CYS A 620 -0.24 29.87 13.66
C CYS A 620 0.01 31.35 13.97
N SER A 621 -0.72 32.23 13.28
CA SER A 621 -0.44 33.66 13.28
C SER A 621 -1.71 34.52 13.24
N HIS A 622 -1.52 35.81 13.55
CA HIS A 622 -2.47 36.89 13.24
C HIS A 622 -2.74 37.05 11.73
N ASP A 623 -1.90 36.49 10.85
CA ASP A 623 -2.12 36.51 9.40
C ASP A 623 -3.20 35.51 8.92
N GLU A 624 -3.92 34.89 9.86
CA GLU A 624 -5.01 33.93 9.62
C GLU A 624 -4.55 32.61 8.98
N THR A 625 -3.24 32.34 8.97
CA THR A 625 -2.66 31.16 8.32
C THR A 625 -2.01 30.20 9.31
N ILE A 626 -2.08 28.91 8.97
CA ILE A 626 -1.28 27.86 9.60
C ILE A 626 -0.17 27.51 8.63
N ARG A 627 1.06 27.39 9.10
CA ARG A 627 2.20 27.00 8.26
C ARG A 627 2.90 25.79 8.83
N ILE A 628 3.41 24.96 7.93
CA ILE A 628 4.20 23.78 8.28
C ILE A 628 5.61 24.00 7.74
N TRP A 629 6.60 23.75 8.59
CA TRP A 629 8.01 24.00 8.32
C TRP A 629 8.80 22.71 8.49
N ASP A 630 9.81 22.52 7.65
CA ASP A 630 10.78 21.44 7.82
C ASP A 630 11.85 21.88 8.84
N VAL A 631 12.05 21.11 9.89
CA VAL A 631 13.00 21.46 10.97
C VAL A 631 14.45 21.46 10.47
N LYS A 632 14.79 20.53 9.57
CA LYS A 632 16.18 20.34 9.10
C LYS A 632 16.64 21.42 8.14
N SER A 633 15.76 21.84 7.23
CA SER A 633 16.08 22.84 6.21
C SER A 633 15.64 24.26 6.61
N GLY A 634 14.74 24.40 7.59
CA GLY A 634 14.15 25.67 7.97
C GLY A 634 13.21 26.26 6.91
N ASN A 635 12.84 25.48 5.89
CA ASN A 635 11.97 25.94 4.81
C ASN A 635 10.49 25.72 5.15
N GLN A 636 9.65 26.63 4.68
CA GLN A 636 8.21 26.42 4.68
C GLN A 636 7.85 25.34 3.67
N ILE A 637 7.14 24.30 4.11
CA ILE A 637 6.65 23.22 3.26
C ILE A 637 5.23 23.56 2.78
N GLU A 638 4.39 24.07 3.68
CA GLU A 638 2.96 24.24 3.41
C GLU A 638 2.33 25.44 4.10
N LYS A 639 1.20 25.89 3.53
CA LYS A 639 0.36 26.97 4.05
C LYS A 639 -1.11 26.57 3.98
N LEU A 640 -1.75 26.42 5.13
CA LEU A 640 -3.19 26.16 5.25
C LEU A 640 -3.93 27.48 5.52
N VAL A 641 -4.99 27.73 4.76
CA VAL A 641 -5.78 28.97 4.81
C VAL A 641 -7.25 28.60 4.80
N LEU A 642 -7.95 28.75 5.92
CA LEU A 642 -9.42 28.71 5.96
C LEU A 642 -10.05 29.44 7.17
N HIS A 643 -9.29 29.70 8.24
CA HIS A 643 -9.78 30.55 9.33
C HIS A 643 -9.99 31.98 8.81
N PHE A 644 -11.00 32.67 9.38
CA PHE A 644 -11.41 34.01 8.95
C PHE A 644 -11.03 35.11 9.96
N ASP A 645 -10.21 34.75 10.93
CA ASP A 645 -9.72 35.63 11.99
C ASP A 645 -8.48 34.98 12.62
N VAL A 646 -7.79 35.73 13.47
CA VAL A 646 -6.57 35.36 14.19
C VAL A 646 -6.64 33.96 14.78
N ILE A 647 -5.68 33.12 14.40
CA ILE A 647 -5.53 31.78 14.96
C ILE A 647 -4.73 31.88 16.26
N LYS A 648 -5.31 31.34 17.34
CA LYS A 648 -4.80 31.52 18.70
C LYS A 648 -4.00 30.32 19.22
N ASP A 649 -4.27 29.13 18.73
CA ASP A 649 -3.59 27.90 19.15
C ASP A 649 -3.61 26.90 17.98
N VAL A 650 -2.56 26.09 17.91
CA VAL A 650 -2.40 25.00 16.95
C VAL A 650 -1.61 23.86 17.58
N LYS A 651 -2.06 22.63 17.35
CA LYS A 651 -1.45 21.41 17.90
C LYS A 651 -1.46 20.26 16.90
N PHE A 652 -0.43 19.42 16.98
CA PHE A 652 -0.50 18.08 16.39
C PHE A 652 -1.26 17.13 17.32
N SER A 653 -2.01 16.19 16.74
CA SER A 653 -2.43 14.97 17.43
C SER A 653 -1.21 14.13 17.81
N ILE A 654 -1.39 13.23 18.78
CA ILE A 654 -0.30 12.41 19.31
C ILE A 654 0.35 11.52 18.23
N ASP A 655 -0.44 11.12 17.22
CA ASP A 655 0.01 10.32 16.08
C ASP A 655 0.63 11.15 14.93
N GLY A 656 0.59 12.49 15.02
CA GLY A 656 1.07 13.41 14.00
C GLY A 656 0.24 13.43 12.70
N GLN A 657 -0.91 12.75 12.65
CA GLN A 657 -1.73 12.66 11.44
C GLN A 657 -2.76 13.78 11.33
N THR A 658 -3.09 14.44 12.45
CA THR A 658 -4.08 15.52 12.51
C THR A 658 -3.44 16.78 13.06
N ILE A 659 -3.75 17.93 12.46
CA ILE A 659 -3.51 19.24 13.06
C ILE A 659 -4.85 19.75 13.59
N ILE A 660 -4.86 20.32 14.79
CA ILE A 660 -6.03 20.96 15.38
C ILE A 660 -5.69 22.42 15.58
N SER A 661 -6.53 23.33 15.11
CA SER A 661 -6.35 24.77 15.24
C SER A 661 -7.59 25.43 15.82
N CYS A 662 -7.42 26.49 16.60
CA CYS A 662 -8.52 27.31 17.06
C CYS A 662 -8.32 28.79 16.78
N SER A 663 -9.41 29.50 16.51
CA SER A 663 -9.37 30.89 16.07
C SER A 663 -10.35 31.79 16.82
N SER A 664 -10.07 33.09 16.74
CA SER A 664 -10.96 34.16 17.15
C SER A 664 -12.28 34.17 16.37
N ASP A 665 -12.34 33.46 15.22
CA ASP A 665 -13.54 33.21 14.42
C ASP A 665 -14.58 32.29 15.11
N LYS A 666 -14.33 31.88 16.36
CA LYS A 666 -15.16 31.04 17.22
C LYS A 666 -15.16 29.55 16.84
N THR A 667 -14.28 29.14 15.95
CA THR A 667 -14.22 27.77 15.43
C THR A 667 -12.94 27.06 15.85
N ILE A 668 -13.04 25.73 15.91
CA ILE A 668 -11.88 24.83 15.97
C ILE A 668 -11.94 23.97 14.72
N ARG A 669 -10.81 23.80 14.05
CA ARG A 669 -10.71 23.03 12.81
C ARG A 669 -9.69 21.91 12.96
N LEU A 670 -10.05 20.74 12.45
CA LEU A 670 -9.18 19.57 12.37
C LEU A 670 -8.76 19.38 10.92
N TRP A 671 -7.49 19.09 10.70
CA TRP A 671 -6.85 19.02 9.38
C TRP A 671 -6.08 17.72 9.25
N ASP A 672 -6.21 17.01 8.12
CA ASP A 672 -5.38 15.83 7.83
C ASP A 672 -4.01 16.31 7.33
N THR A 673 -2.93 15.89 7.98
CA THR A 673 -1.57 16.34 7.63
C THR A 673 -1.09 15.83 6.26
N LYS A 674 -1.58 14.68 5.81
CA LYS A 674 -1.21 14.05 4.54
C LYS A 674 -2.05 14.56 3.38
N LEU A 675 -3.37 14.64 3.58
CA LEU A 675 -4.33 15.08 2.56
C LEU A 675 -4.46 16.59 2.48
N LYS A 676 -4.06 17.32 3.54
CA LYS A 676 -4.09 18.79 3.61
C LYS A 676 -5.50 19.37 3.45
N ILE A 677 -6.50 18.62 3.90
CA ILE A 677 -7.91 19.02 3.87
C ILE A 677 -8.45 19.20 5.27
N GLU A 678 -9.41 20.11 5.43
CA GLU A 678 -10.21 20.21 6.64
C GLU A 678 -11.07 18.95 6.79
N MET A 679 -10.90 18.26 7.91
CA MET A 679 -11.63 17.05 8.28
C MET A 679 -12.95 17.42 8.97
N GLN A 680 -12.88 18.32 9.94
CA GLN A 680 -14.04 18.69 10.75
C GLN A 680 -13.93 20.12 11.25
N LYS A 681 -15.05 20.84 11.17
CA LYS A 681 -15.28 22.11 11.82
C LYS A 681 -16.08 21.91 13.11
N LEU A 682 -15.56 22.39 14.23
CA LEU A 682 -16.26 22.40 15.51
C LEU A 682 -16.72 23.82 15.82
N GLU A 683 -18.04 23.95 15.96
CA GLU A 683 -18.70 25.22 16.27
C GLU A 683 -19.48 25.09 17.58
N GLY A 684 -19.54 26.19 18.31
CA GLY A 684 -20.44 26.31 19.46
C GLY A 684 -20.08 27.42 20.42
N HIS A 685 -18.80 27.81 20.54
CA HIS A 685 -18.39 28.92 21.40
C HIS A 685 -19.06 30.23 20.95
N SER A 686 -19.43 31.08 21.90
CA SER A 686 -20.14 32.33 21.59
C SER A 686 -19.18 33.47 21.23
N LYS A 687 -17.91 33.35 21.65
CA LYS A 687 -16.79 34.24 21.33
C LYS A 687 -15.56 33.42 20.89
N GLY A 688 -14.51 34.12 20.46
CA GLY A 688 -13.28 33.50 19.92
C GLY A 688 -12.66 32.46 20.85
N VAL A 689 -12.12 31.40 20.27
CA VAL A 689 -11.45 30.30 20.98
C VAL A 689 -9.98 30.68 21.17
N THR A 690 -9.49 30.55 22.39
CA THR A 690 -8.19 31.08 22.83
C THR A 690 -7.11 30.00 22.94
N GLY A 691 -7.52 28.76 23.23
CA GLY A 691 -6.59 27.66 23.47
C GLY A 691 -7.28 26.31 23.30
N ILE A 692 -6.47 25.30 22.99
CA ILE A 692 -6.92 23.92 22.84
C ILE A 692 -5.94 22.96 23.52
N ASP A 693 -6.45 21.79 23.89
CA ASP A 693 -5.64 20.66 24.30
C ASP A 693 -6.32 19.34 23.96
N ILE A 694 -5.50 18.30 23.82
CA ILE A 694 -5.94 16.97 23.41
C ILE A 694 -5.71 16.03 24.60
N SER A 695 -6.68 15.16 24.87
CA SER A 695 -6.50 14.14 25.90
C SER A 695 -5.37 13.16 25.54
N PRO A 696 -4.68 12.55 26.51
CA PRO A 696 -3.56 11.63 26.26
C PRO A 696 -3.89 10.43 25.35
N ASP A 697 -5.16 10.01 25.32
CA ASP A 697 -5.69 8.94 24.48
C ASP A 697 -6.24 9.42 23.13
N ASP A 698 -6.13 10.72 22.84
CA ASP A 698 -6.60 11.39 21.62
C ASP A 698 -8.11 11.17 21.37
N SER A 699 -8.89 10.96 22.44
CA SER A 699 -10.33 10.70 22.39
C SER A 699 -11.19 11.94 22.68
N MET A 700 -10.61 12.95 23.32
CA MET A 700 -11.25 14.19 23.70
C MET A 700 -10.38 15.40 23.35
N ILE A 701 -11.05 16.51 23.02
CA ILE A 701 -10.45 17.83 22.87
C ILE A 701 -11.04 18.73 23.95
N ALA A 702 -10.22 19.53 24.60
CA ALA A 702 -10.67 20.62 25.46
C ALA A 702 -10.38 21.95 24.76
N SER A 703 -11.32 22.88 24.80
CA SER A 703 -11.14 24.22 24.25
C SER A 703 -11.52 25.30 25.25
N SER A 704 -10.69 26.33 25.35
CA SER A 704 -10.93 27.54 26.13
C SER A 704 -11.37 28.70 25.24
N SER A 705 -12.17 29.63 25.75
CA SER A 705 -12.69 30.75 24.96
C SER A 705 -12.80 32.05 25.77
N LYS A 706 -12.84 33.16 25.02
CA LYS A 706 -13.19 34.50 25.51
C LYS A 706 -14.61 34.58 26.07
N ASP A 707 -15.45 33.56 25.86
CA ASP A 707 -16.78 33.48 26.47
C ASP A 707 -16.77 33.04 27.95
N GLY A 708 -15.59 32.78 28.52
CA GLY A 708 -15.41 32.36 29.90
C GLY A 708 -15.71 30.88 30.14
N THR A 709 -15.97 30.11 29.08
CA THR A 709 -16.29 28.69 29.16
C THR A 709 -15.15 27.83 28.63
N ILE A 710 -15.11 26.59 29.12
CA ILE A 710 -14.29 25.52 28.56
C ILE A 710 -15.25 24.47 28.00
N ARG A 711 -14.96 23.95 26.80
CA ARG A 711 -15.78 22.88 26.20
C ARG A 711 -14.96 21.63 26.02
N LEU A 712 -15.59 20.51 26.36
CA LEU A 712 -15.05 19.18 26.11
C LEU A 712 -15.77 18.61 24.90
N TRP A 713 -14.98 18.24 23.90
CA TRP A 713 -15.43 17.58 22.69
C TRP A 713 -14.96 16.15 22.76
N GLY A 714 -15.80 15.18 22.44
CA GLY A 714 -15.39 13.77 22.43
C GLY A 714 -15.90 13.02 21.22
N LEU A 715 -15.22 11.90 20.98
CA LEU A 715 -15.54 10.91 19.97
C LEU A 715 -16.93 10.28 20.17
N LEU A 716 -17.68 10.14 19.08
CA LEU A 716 -19.02 9.54 19.05
C LEU A 716 -19.04 8.05 18.70
#